data_AF-A0A8T6HZF7-F1
#
_entry.id   AF-A0A8T6HZF7-F1
#
_cell.length_a   1.000
_cell.length_b   1.000
_cell.length_c   1.000
_cell.angle_alpha   90.00
_cell.angle_beta   90.00
_cell.angle_gamma   90.00
#
_symmetry.space_group_name_H-M   'P 1'
#
loop_
_entity.id
_entity.type
_entity.pdbx_description
1 polymer ?
#
loop_
_entity_poly.entity_id
_entity_poly.type
_entity_poly.pdbx_seq_one_letter_code
_entity_poly.pdbx_strand_id
1 'polypeptide(L)'
;MARIPPMGITVEFRVDASPTAVPALADEYGYRLLVSDTVRVEAANEWGALTALATLAQFSAGAELAVSEIRDAPQYLWRGLMIDTVRHFITLDTLRRTLDAMAFYKLNVLHLHLTDDQGFRFRSAAYPELASKEAYSVDELRSLVAYAADRAVRIVPELDVPGHVTSWLAAHPEWGVSDTVADIAPSTRFGVHDACLDTDNPQVQRAVDTLLEEFADVFPDEFLHFGGDEVGRDCTAFHRHVVDRIGALGRRALGWDECLHPELPTRAAVQAWRGLAARDAALDAGHDCVVSAPYYLDLFYPADVHAAFDPATASPDTERAMLAHPRLAHVRQGLEWMRDFAREFAESTLQPSNPSGRVLGGEACLWSELVADDLLDARVWSRLPAIAERLWNGAGANTADVYRRMAATRRTLATLGVVPEDERATKDHPELARLIEMLEPVKWYVRLLGPTEFQRRVSGLGGEAEPRPYDTTTPLDRIVDRIPPESLASRRAEADLAAGAPMDAWIDGWRRQQAALARHPELQEELGHVSDALARIADIVAGDSDSDAGTPADFGTLAGPFGEYVLPIAQAVSEWQSRTAPVDSNRARAALRSWPEVTGSLEPIDAGHINDTYLVGGRHILQGLNRAVFRSPEALMRNLAMALRHEGGKLLLPPVATSDGEPYATDANGDVWRVFPHVPSRSFQTLPDELLAPAGEAFGGFLATFADFREPLEPVIDGFLDLEHYLAALDAVSDGGPLIREINGLRDRFRPGEPQRVIHGDCKVNNLLFHPTQDEVIAVIDLDTLMLGDPAWDFGDLVRSAFAGTEETHDAAPFSVFRFESLCQGFFSAFGKVDDLARYAAAPAYMSFMLAIRFLTDHLQGDLYFKIAQRGDNLLRAKSQLELAHRFLEAEDDMALMIEKACTSGGK
;
A
#
# COMPACT_ATOMS: atom_id res chain seq x y z
N MET A 1 -15.85 20.77 -14.53
CA MET A 1 -15.95 20.13 -15.86
C MET A 1 -17.41 19.97 -16.22
N ALA A 2 -17.78 20.20 -17.48
CA ALA A 2 -19.12 19.89 -17.97
C ALA A 2 -19.36 18.37 -17.94
N ARG A 3 -20.60 17.95 -17.70
CA ARG A 3 -21.00 16.55 -17.54
C ARG A 3 -22.23 16.27 -18.40
N ILE A 4 -22.30 15.08 -18.99
CA ILE A 4 -23.38 14.67 -19.91
C ILE A 4 -24.05 13.36 -19.43
N PRO A 5 -25.36 13.17 -19.65
CA PRO A 5 -26.06 11.96 -19.23
C PRO A 5 -25.66 10.76 -20.12
N PRO A 6 -25.46 9.55 -19.56
CA PRO A 6 -24.93 8.39 -20.29
C PRO A 6 -25.90 7.77 -21.31
N MET A 7 -27.21 8.02 -21.21
CA MET A 7 -28.22 7.47 -22.12
C MET A 7 -28.44 8.32 -23.38
N GLY A 8 -28.49 7.66 -24.55
CA GLY A 8 -28.79 8.30 -25.83
C GLY A 8 -27.58 8.92 -26.55
N ILE A 9 -26.37 8.67 -26.06
CA ILE A 9 -25.12 9.15 -26.66
C ILE A 9 -24.80 8.33 -27.93
N THR A 10 -24.50 9.04 -29.02
CA THR A 10 -23.94 8.42 -30.24
C THR A 10 -22.44 8.25 -30.07
N VAL A 11 -21.95 7.02 -30.32
CA VAL A 11 -20.51 6.69 -30.34
C VAL A 11 -20.05 6.57 -31.79
N GLU A 12 -19.14 7.44 -32.20
CA GLU A 12 -18.52 7.43 -33.52
C GLU A 12 -17.19 6.68 -33.49
N PHE A 13 -16.98 5.75 -34.43
CA PHE A 13 -15.71 5.03 -34.56
C PHE A 13 -14.94 5.48 -35.80
N ARG A 14 -13.64 5.72 -35.64
CA ARG A 14 -12.66 5.87 -36.71
C ARG A 14 -11.58 4.82 -36.51
N VAL A 15 -11.62 3.80 -37.36
CA VAL A 15 -10.72 2.65 -37.30
C VAL A 15 -9.99 2.55 -38.64
N ASP A 16 -8.66 2.59 -38.61
CA ASP A 16 -7.84 2.71 -39.83
C ASP A 16 -7.72 1.37 -40.60
N ALA A 17 -7.72 0.24 -39.91
CA ALA A 17 -7.68 -1.09 -40.49
C ALA A 17 -8.59 -2.09 -39.76
N SER A 18 -9.19 -3.03 -40.49
CA SER A 18 -9.79 -4.22 -39.88
C SER A 18 -8.72 -5.32 -39.81
N PRO A 19 -8.38 -5.81 -38.60
CA PRO A 19 -7.34 -6.82 -38.41
C PRO A 19 -7.74 -8.22 -38.90
N THR A 20 -6.86 -9.19 -38.73
CA THR A 20 -7.12 -10.62 -38.99
C THR A 20 -8.25 -11.17 -38.12
N ALA A 21 -8.77 -12.35 -38.44
CA ALA A 21 -9.86 -12.99 -37.69
C ALA A 21 -9.53 -13.29 -36.21
N VAL A 22 -8.25 -13.28 -35.84
CA VAL A 22 -7.76 -13.46 -34.47
C VAL A 22 -6.66 -12.41 -34.21
N PRO A 23 -6.59 -11.81 -33.01
CA PRO A 23 -5.50 -10.90 -32.63
C PRO A 23 -4.12 -11.58 -32.63
N ALA A 24 -3.08 -10.82 -32.93
CA ALA A 24 -1.67 -11.23 -32.84
C ALA A 24 -0.93 -10.46 -31.73
N LEU A 25 0.25 -10.94 -31.30
CA LEU A 25 1.05 -10.27 -30.26
C LEU A 25 1.45 -8.84 -30.66
N ALA A 26 1.79 -8.62 -31.93
CA ALA A 26 2.26 -7.35 -32.45
C ALA A 26 1.13 -6.36 -32.80
N ASP A 27 -0.14 -6.75 -32.62
CA ASP A 27 -1.26 -5.88 -32.92
C ASP A 27 -1.31 -4.67 -31.97
N GLU A 28 -1.81 -3.55 -32.49
CA GLU A 28 -1.94 -2.31 -31.72
C GLU A 28 -3.26 -2.28 -30.94
N TYR A 29 -3.18 -2.02 -29.62
CA TYR A 29 -4.36 -1.86 -28.75
C TYR A 29 -4.56 -0.40 -28.29
N GLY A 30 -3.75 0.51 -28.82
CA GLY A 30 -3.81 1.94 -28.50
C GLY A 30 -5.04 2.62 -29.10
N TYR A 31 -5.54 3.63 -28.39
CA TYR A 31 -6.71 4.39 -28.82
C TYR A 31 -6.68 5.83 -28.32
N ARG A 32 -7.55 6.64 -28.92
CA ARG A 32 -7.93 7.96 -28.44
C ARG A 32 -9.44 8.03 -28.27
N LEU A 33 -9.89 8.35 -27.06
CA LEU A 33 -11.30 8.50 -26.70
C LEU A 33 -11.60 9.97 -26.41
N LEU A 34 -12.54 10.54 -27.15
CA LEU A 34 -13.00 11.92 -27.00
C LEU A 34 -14.44 11.90 -26.49
N VAL A 35 -14.63 12.37 -25.25
CA VAL A 35 -15.94 12.48 -24.61
C VAL A 35 -16.36 13.94 -24.62
N SER A 36 -17.40 14.26 -25.39
CA SER A 36 -18.01 15.59 -25.53
C SER A 36 -19.52 15.42 -25.75
N ASP A 37 -20.22 16.36 -26.40
CA ASP A 37 -21.63 16.17 -26.80
C ASP A 37 -21.87 14.88 -27.61
N THR A 38 -20.82 14.38 -28.28
CA THR A 38 -20.71 13.04 -28.85
C THR A 38 -19.49 12.31 -28.28
N VAL A 39 -19.51 10.99 -28.27
CA VAL A 39 -18.32 10.18 -27.96
C VAL A 39 -17.66 9.74 -29.26
N ARG A 40 -16.36 9.96 -29.42
CA ARG A 40 -15.59 9.50 -30.58
C ARG A 40 -14.42 8.62 -30.14
N VAL A 41 -14.28 7.47 -30.79
CA VAL A 41 -13.17 6.52 -30.65
C VAL A 41 -12.33 6.59 -31.92
N GLU A 42 -11.03 6.86 -31.78
CA GLU A 42 -10.04 6.76 -32.86
C GLU A 42 -9.03 5.66 -32.49
N ALA A 43 -8.82 4.67 -33.35
CA ALA A 43 -7.92 3.55 -33.11
C ALA A 43 -7.30 3.04 -34.42
N ALA A 44 -6.10 2.45 -34.33
CA ALA A 44 -5.43 1.87 -35.51
C ALA A 44 -6.19 0.66 -36.08
N ASN A 45 -6.83 -0.11 -35.21
CA ASN A 45 -7.60 -1.30 -35.57
C ASN A 45 -8.77 -1.54 -34.61
N GLU A 46 -9.55 -2.60 -34.87
CA GLU A 46 -10.72 -2.99 -34.08
C GLU A 46 -10.38 -3.35 -32.62
N TRP A 47 -9.18 -3.88 -32.36
CA TRP A 47 -8.73 -4.24 -31.00
C TRP A 47 -8.51 -3.00 -30.12
N GLY A 48 -7.91 -1.94 -30.68
CA GLY A 48 -7.82 -0.64 -30.02
C GLY A 48 -9.20 -0.03 -29.75
N ALA A 49 -10.13 -0.19 -30.70
CA ALA A 49 -11.51 0.28 -30.53
C ALA A 49 -12.27 -0.46 -29.41
N LEU A 50 -12.16 -1.79 -29.34
CA LEU A 50 -12.71 -2.59 -28.24
C LEU A 50 -12.11 -2.19 -26.88
N THR A 51 -10.81 -1.91 -26.87
CA THR A 51 -10.12 -1.44 -25.66
C THR A 51 -10.62 -0.07 -25.19
N ALA A 52 -10.92 0.83 -26.13
CA ALA A 52 -11.56 2.11 -25.83
C ALA A 52 -12.97 1.95 -25.23
N LEU A 53 -13.73 0.95 -25.71
CA LEU A 53 -15.05 0.63 -25.18
C LEU A 53 -15.00 0.12 -23.74
N ALA A 54 -13.98 -0.65 -23.37
CA ALA A 54 -13.77 -1.06 -21.98
C ALA A 54 -13.56 0.16 -21.07
N THR A 55 -12.79 1.15 -21.50
CA THR A 55 -12.62 2.43 -20.77
C THR A 55 -13.93 3.21 -20.69
N LEU A 56 -14.67 3.31 -21.79
CA LEU A 56 -15.97 3.99 -21.82
C LEU A 56 -16.98 3.31 -20.86
N ALA A 57 -17.00 1.97 -20.81
CA ALA A 57 -17.85 1.22 -19.88
C ALA A 57 -17.52 1.56 -18.42
N GLN A 58 -16.24 1.61 -18.06
CA GLN A 58 -15.79 2.02 -16.73
C GLN A 58 -16.18 3.47 -16.39
N PHE A 59 -16.07 4.38 -17.36
CA PHE A 59 -16.48 5.78 -17.20
C PHE A 59 -18.00 5.93 -17.03
N SER A 60 -18.78 5.12 -17.76
CA SER A 60 -20.25 5.17 -17.76
C SER A 60 -20.92 4.56 -16.52
N ALA A 61 -20.14 3.93 -15.62
CA ALA A 61 -20.63 3.45 -14.34
C ALA A 61 -21.03 4.60 -13.37
N GLY A 62 -20.69 5.85 -13.71
CA GLY A 62 -21.19 7.06 -13.04
C GLY A 62 -22.50 7.58 -13.64
N ALA A 63 -23.22 8.43 -12.90
CA ALA A 63 -24.48 9.03 -13.37
C ALA A 63 -24.30 10.00 -14.57
N GLU A 64 -23.08 10.48 -14.82
CA GLU A 64 -22.73 11.39 -15.90
C GLU A 64 -21.29 11.12 -16.40
N LEU A 65 -21.04 11.30 -17.70
CA LEU A 65 -19.70 11.23 -18.29
C LEU A 65 -19.03 12.60 -18.21
N ALA A 66 -17.77 12.63 -17.75
CA ALA A 66 -16.96 13.86 -17.75
C ALA A 66 -16.43 14.14 -19.17
N VAL A 67 -16.61 15.38 -19.65
CA VAL A 67 -15.98 15.83 -20.89
C VAL A 67 -14.47 15.70 -20.77
N SER A 68 -13.85 14.91 -21.64
CA SER A 68 -12.45 14.48 -21.52
C SER A 68 -11.86 14.03 -22.86
N GLU A 69 -10.54 14.09 -22.98
CA GLU A 69 -9.75 13.43 -24.01
C GLU A 69 -8.82 12.43 -23.33
N ILE A 70 -8.87 11.18 -23.75
CA ILE A 70 -8.01 10.09 -23.26
C ILE A 70 -7.19 9.58 -24.43
N ARG A 71 -5.89 9.43 -24.22
CA ARG A 71 -4.97 8.76 -25.14
C ARG A 71 -4.28 7.67 -24.34
N ASP A 72 -4.36 6.44 -24.81
CA ASP A 72 -4.04 5.30 -23.97
C ASP A 72 -3.58 4.12 -24.84
N ALA A 73 -2.64 3.34 -24.33
CA ALA A 73 -2.03 2.20 -25.01
C ALA A 73 -1.33 1.30 -23.99
N PRO A 74 -1.22 -0.01 -24.24
CA PRO A 74 -0.55 -0.91 -23.30
C PRO A 74 0.97 -0.71 -23.30
N GLN A 75 1.58 -0.82 -22.13
CA GLN A 75 3.03 -0.91 -21.97
C GLN A 75 3.59 -2.24 -22.50
N TYR A 76 2.91 -3.35 -22.22
CA TYR A 76 3.37 -4.69 -22.55
C TYR A 76 2.47 -5.36 -23.60
N LEU A 77 3.09 -6.15 -24.49
CA LEU A 77 2.39 -6.88 -25.54
C LEU A 77 1.65 -8.11 -24.99
N TRP A 78 2.20 -8.73 -23.95
CA TRP A 78 1.63 -9.89 -23.26
C TRP A 78 0.98 -9.48 -21.93
N ARG A 79 -0.34 -9.57 -21.85
CA ARG A 79 -1.13 -9.27 -20.65
C ARG A 79 -2.02 -10.46 -20.34
N GLY A 80 -1.43 -11.45 -19.66
CA GLY A 80 -1.93 -12.82 -19.62
C GLY A 80 -2.66 -13.23 -18.35
N LEU A 81 -3.53 -14.21 -18.49
CA LEU A 81 -4.08 -15.05 -17.43
C LEU A 81 -3.96 -16.51 -17.88
N MET A 82 -3.26 -17.33 -17.11
CA MET A 82 -3.27 -18.78 -17.24
C MET A 82 -4.34 -19.39 -16.33
N ILE A 83 -5.14 -20.30 -16.90
CA ILE A 83 -6.13 -21.08 -16.16
C ILE A 83 -5.80 -22.56 -16.31
N ASP A 84 -5.56 -23.20 -15.18
CA ASP A 84 -5.52 -24.65 -15.06
C ASP A 84 -6.93 -25.22 -15.14
N THR A 85 -7.16 -26.06 -16.15
CA THR A 85 -8.44 -26.77 -16.37
C THR A 85 -8.35 -28.25 -16.02
N VAL A 86 -7.22 -28.68 -15.48
CA VAL A 86 -6.86 -30.08 -15.29
C VAL A 86 -7.07 -30.52 -13.86
N ARG A 87 -6.48 -29.85 -12.87
CA ARG A 87 -6.58 -30.29 -11.46
C ARG A 87 -8.04 -30.23 -10.98
N HIS A 88 -8.78 -29.21 -11.42
CA HIS A 88 -10.24 -29.20 -11.45
C HIS A 88 -10.75 -28.76 -12.83
N PHE A 89 -11.82 -29.40 -13.32
CA PHE A 89 -12.40 -29.04 -14.61
C PHE A 89 -13.14 -27.70 -14.54
N ILE A 90 -12.87 -26.82 -15.50
CA ILE A 90 -13.52 -25.51 -15.64
C ILE A 90 -14.46 -25.54 -16.86
N THR A 91 -15.70 -25.10 -16.71
CA THR A 91 -16.68 -25.16 -17.80
C THR A 91 -16.44 -24.08 -18.86
N LEU A 92 -16.89 -24.32 -20.10
CA LEU A 92 -16.83 -23.29 -21.15
C LEU A 92 -17.60 -22.02 -20.78
N ASP A 93 -18.68 -22.13 -20.02
CA ASP A 93 -19.47 -20.97 -19.61
C ASP A 93 -18.68 -20.10 -18.62
N THR A 94 -17.93 -20.72 -17.70
CA THR A 94 -16.97 -20.01 -16.84
C THR A 94 -15.84 -19.40 -17.67
N LEU A 95 -15.24 -20.14 -18.62
CA LEU A 95 -14.18 -19.58 -19.48
C LEU A 95 -14.67 -18.39 -20.33
N ARG A 96 -15.89 -18.44 -20.88
CA ARG A 96 -16.50 -17.33 -21.63
C ARG A 96 -16.73 -16.11 -20.76
N ARG A 97 -17.30 -16.30 -19.55
CA ARG A 97 -17.45 -15.21 -18.57
C ARG A 97 -16.09 -14.62 -18.19
N THR A 98 -15.06 -15.44 -18.05
CA THR A 98 -13.71 -14.96 -17.78
C THR A 98 -13.17 -14.12 -18.93
N LEU A 99 -13.38 -14.52 -20.19
CA LEU A 99 -13.00 -13.73 -21.36
C LEU A 99 -13.70 -12.36 -21.41
N ASP A 100 -15.00 -12.28 -21.07
CA ASP A 100 -15.72 -11.00 -20.95
C ASP A 100 -15.02 -10.05 -19.96
N ALA A 101 -14.68 -10.54 -18.78
CA ALA A 101 -14.03 -9.75 -17.74
C ALA A 101 -12.56 -9.45 -18.05
N MET A 102 -11.83 -10.34 -18.74
CA MET A 102 -10.49 -10.08 -19.26
C MET A 102 -10.49 -8.89 -20.23
N ALA A 103 -11.44 -8.86 -21.17
CA ALA A 103 -11.58 -7.75 -22.12
C ALA A 103 -11.89 -6.43 -21.41
N PHE A 104 -12.75 -6.46 -20.38
CA PHE A 104 -13.06 -5.31 -19.55
C PHE A 104 -11.83 -4.73 -18.84
N TYR A 105 -10.88 -5.59 -18.44
CA TYR A 105 -9.59 -5.19 -17.86
C TYR A 105 -8.43 -5.11 -18.86
N LYS A 106 -8.72 -5.21 -20.16
CA LYS A 106 -7.74 -5.06 -21.26
C LYS A 106 -6.61 -6.11 -21.25
N LEU A 107 -6.84 -7.27 -20.63
CA LEU A 107 -5.99 -8.45 -20.78
C LEU A 107 -6.21 -9.04 -22.18
N ASN A 108 -5.17 -9.59 -22.79
CA ASN A 108 -5.20 -10.04 -24.19
C ASN A 108 -4.67 -11.45 -24.43
N VAL A 109 -4.28 -12.20 -23.38
CA VAL A 109 -3.88 -13.60 -23.51
C VAL A 109 -4.58 -14.44 -22.45
N LEU A 110 -5.37 -15.42 -22.89
CA LEU A 110 -5.83 -16.53 -22.07
C LEU A 110 -4.94 -17.73 -22.36
N HIS A 111 -4.09 -18.10 -21.41
CA HIS A 111 -3.28 -19.30 -21.48
C HIS A 111 -4.09 -20.47 -20.88
N LEU A 112 -4.34 -21.51 -21.67
CA LEU A 112 -5.09 -22.69 -21.25
C LEU A 112 -4.14 -23.85 -20.97
N HIS A 113 -3.99 -24.19 -19.69
CA HIS A 113 -3.31 -25.39 -19.25
C HIS A 113 -4.27 -26.58 -19.36
N LEU A 114 -4.01 -27.46 -20.34
CA LEU A 114 -4.96 -28.48 -20.81
C LEU A 114 -4.57 -29.92 -20.42
N THR A 115 -3.36 -30.15 -19.95
CA THR A 115 -2.85 -31.49 -19.64
C THR A 115 -1.97 -31.48 -18.40
N ASP A 116 -2.18 -32.45 -17.51
CA ASP A 116 -1.38 -32.62 -16.29
C ASP A 116 -1.51 -34.05 -15.73
N ASP A 117 -0.90 -34.33 -14.57
CA ASP A 117 -0.94 -35.61 -13.86
C ASP A 117 -2.36 -36.09 -13.54
N GLN A 118 -3.28 -35.16 -13.27
CA GLN A 118 -4.66 -35.45 -12.89
C GLN A 118 -5.58 -35.67 -14.10
N GLY A 119 -5.19 -35.24 -15.31
CA GLY A 119 -6.03 -35.43 -16.49
C GLY A 119 -5.53 -34.82 -17.80
N PHE A 120 -6.30 -35.07 -18.85
CA PHE A 120 -6.04 -34.61 -20.22
C PHE A 120 -7.35 -34.07 -20.78
N ARG A 121 -7.43 -32.74 -20.95
CA ARG A 121 -8.68 -32.03 -21.25
C ARG A 121 -8.91 -31.79 -22.74
N PHE A 122 -7.94 -32.13 -23.59
CA PHE A 122 -8.08 -32.07 -25.05
C PHE A 122 -8.56 -33.41 -25.61
N ARG A 123 -9.56 -33.42 -26.51
CA ARG A 123 -9.96 -34.65 -27.20
C ARG A 123 -9.16 -34.84 -28.48
N SER A 124 -8.00 -35.49 -28.35
CA SER A 124 -7.16 -35.89 -29.47
C SER A 124 -7.91 -36.86 -30.40
N ALA A 125 -7.75 -36.67 -31.71
CA ALA A 125 -8.30 -37.60 -32.71
C ALA A 125 -7.37 -38.80 -32.91
N ALA A 126 -6.06 -38.58 -32.81
CA ALA A 126 -5.05 -39.63 -32.88
C ALA A 126 -5.00 -40.51 -31.62
N TYR A 127 -5.19 -39.92 -30.44
CA TYR A 127 -5.08 -40.59 -29.13
C TYR A 127 -6.32 -40.33 -28.24
N PRO A 128 -7.52 -40.79 -28.65
CA PRO A 128 -8.76 -40.53 -27.92
C PRO A 128 -8.77 -41.11 -26.49
N GLU A 129 -7.97 -42.14 -26.23
CA GLU A 129 -7.78 -42.79 -24.93
C GLU A 129 -7.11 -41.91 -23.87
N LEU A 130 -6.39 -40.85 -24.26
CA LEU A 130 -5.81 -39.90 -23.31
C LEU A 130 -6.89 -39.09 -22.61
N ALA A 131 -8.00 -38.78 -23.31
CA ALA A 131 -8.99 -37.84 -22.85
C ALA A 131 -9.65 -38.27 -21.53
N SER A 132 -9.62 -37.37 -20.56
CA SER A 132 -10.36 -37.54 -19.30
C SER A 132 -11.87 -37.53 -19.52
N LYS A 133 -12.61 -38.05 -18.53
CA LYS A 133 -14.09 -38.07 -18.56
C LYS A 133 -14.67 -36.68 -18.85
N GLU A 134 -14.12 -35.67 -18.19
CA GLU A 134 -14.37 -34.27 -18.49
C GLU A 134 -13.23 -33.76 -19.38
N ALA A 135 -13.56 -33.41 -20.61
CA ALA A 135 -12.62 -32.92 -21.61
C ALA A 135 -13.40 -32.16 -22.69
N TYR A 136 -12.78 -31.14 -23.27
CA TYR A 136 -13.34 -30.33 -24.32
C TYR A 136 -13.21 -31.01 -25.67
N SER A 137 -14.25 -30.93 -26.49
CA SER A 137 -14.17 -31.27 -27.90
C SER A 137 -13.44 -30.20 -28.71
N VAL A 138 -12.94 -30.59 -29.88
CA VAL A 138 -12.30 -29.66 -30.84
C VAL A 138 -13.24 -28.51 -31.23
N ASP A 139 -14.53 -28.78 -31.44
CA ASP A 139 -15.51 -27.75 -31.81
C ASP A 139 -15.78 -26.76 -30.67
N GLU A 140 -15.78 -27.24 -29.43
CA GLU A 140 -15.90 -26.39 -28.24
C GLU A 140 -14.70 -25.46 -28.09
N LEU A 141 -13.47 -25.97 -28.28
CA LEU A 141 -12.25 -25.17 -28.23
C LEU A 141 -12.17 -24.16 -29.37
N ARG A 142 -12.53 -24.55 -30.60
CA ARG A 142 -12.64 -23.61 -31.73
C ARG A 142 -13.69 -22.52 -31.49
N SER A 143 -14.82 -22.89 -30.88
CA SER A 143 -15.83 -21.91 -30.47
C SER A 143 -15.30 -20.95 -29.40
N LEU A 144 -14.48 -21.43 -28.46
CA LEU A 144 -13.87 -20.59 -27.43
C LEU A 144 -12.82 -19.64 -28.03
N VAL A 145 -12.00 -20.11 -28.97
CA VAL A 145 -11.04 -19.28 -29.72
C VAL A 145 -11.75 -18.14 -30.45
N ALA A 146 -12.84 -18.43 -31.17
CA ALA A 146 -13.62 -17.40 -31.84
C ALA A 146 -14.23 -16.40 -30.84
N TYR A 147 -14.75 -16.89 -29.72
CA TYR A 147 -15.34 -16.06 -28.67
C TYR A 147 -14.31 -15.13 -28.00
N ALA A 148 -13.07 -15.59 -27.84
CA ALA A 148 -11.95 -14.80 -27.34
C ALA A 148 -11.52 -13.73 -28.35
N ALA A 149 -11.47 -14.08 -29.65
CA ALA A 149 -11.13 -13.14 -30.70
C ALA A 149 -12.12 -11.96 -30.79
N ASP A 150 -13.42 -12.21 -30.62
CA ASP A 150 -14.46 -11.16 -30.53
C ASP A 150 -14.24 -10.16 -29.38
N ARG A 151 -13.33 -10.49 -28.44
CA ARG A 151 -12.95 -9.72 -27.26
C ARG A 151 -11.52 -9.18 -27.32
N ALA A 152 -10.85 -9.30 -28.47
CA ALA A 152 -9.43 -8.98 -28.65
C ALA A 152 -8.52 -9.80 -27.70
N VAL A 153 -8.91 -11.02 -27.35
CA VAL A 153 -8.13 -11.94 -26.51
C VAL A 153 -7.61 -13.11 -27.37
N ARG A 154 -6.32 -13.41 -27.20
CA ARG A 154 -5.62 -14.55 -27.79
C ARG A 154 -5.76 -15.76 -26.88
N ILE A 155 -5.80 -16.97 -27.43
CA ILE A 155 -5.70 -18.20 -26.64
C ILE A 155 -4.39 -18.90 -26.96
N VAL A 156 -3.55 -19.08 -25.93
CA VAL A 156 -2.31 -19.86 -26.00
C VAL A 156 -2.56 -21.20 -25.30
N PRO A 157 -2.50 -22.34 -26.00
CA PRO A 157 -2.69 -23.64 -25.37
C PRO A 157 -1.37 -24.16 -24.79
N GLU A 158 -1.47 -24.97 -23.74
CA GLU A 158 -0.35 -25.72 -23.19
C GLU A 158 -0.56 -27.23 -23.28
N LEU A 159 0.46 -27.88 -23.82
CA LEU A 159 0.67 -29.32 -23.76
C LEU A 159 1.94 -29.56 -22.93
N ASP A 160 1.79 -29.78 -21.63
CA ASP A 160 2.92 -29.88 -20.72
C ASP A 160 3.64 -31.23 -20.87
N VAL A 161 4.90 -31.17 -21.31
CA VAL A 161 5.77 -32.32 -21.53
C VAL A 161 7.24 -31.97 -21.22
N PRO A 162 8.04 -32.91 -20.73
CA PRO A 162 7.74 -34.34 -20.54
C PRO A 162 7.29 -34.74 -19.13
N GLY A 163 7.24 -33.80 -18.18
CA GLY A 163 6.65 -33.96 -16.86
C GLY A 163 5.13 -33.89 -16.89
N HIS A 164 4.49 -33.95 -15.71
CA HIS A 164 3.03 -33.76 -15.59
C HIS A 164 2.17 -34.68 -16.48
N VAL A 165 2.62 -35.94 -16.63
CA VAL A 165 2.03 -36.91 -17.58
C VAL A 165 1.45 -38.16 -16.92
N THR A 166 1.24 -38.18 -15.59
CA THR A 166 0.70 -39.38 -14.92
C THR A 166 -0.61 -39.89 -15.56
N SER A 167 -1.51 -38.98 -15.95
CA SER A 167 -2.75 -39.34 -16.64
C SER A 167 -2.53 -39.95 -18.03
N TRP A 168 -1.47 -39.54 -18.72
CA TRP A 168 -1.10 -40.08 -20.03
C TRP A 168 -0.53 -41.48 -19.89
N LEU A 169 0.34 -41.68 -18.91
CA LEU A 169 0.97 -42.97 -18.61
C LEU A 169 -0.03 -44.00 -18.07
N ALA A 170 -1.17 -43.57 -17.53
CA ALA A 170 -2.28 -44.48 -17.21
C ALA A 170 -2.92 -45.08 -18.47
N ALA A 171 -2.98 -44.32 -19.57
CA ALA A 171 -3.49 -44.80 -20.87
C ALA A 171 -2.41 -45.50 -21.71
N HIS A 172 -1.17 -44.99 -21.67
CA HIS A 172 -0.01 -45.51 -22.37
C HIS A 172 1.19 -45.73 -21.42
N PRO A 173 1.18 -46.79 -20.61
CA PRO A 173 2.29 -47.10 -19.72
C PRO A 173 3.63 -47.25 -20.48
N GLU A 174 3.60 -47.73 -21.72
CA GLU A 174 4.78 -47.92 -22.55
C GLU A 174 5.49 -46.62 -22.98
N TRP A 175 4.91 -45.44 -22.69
CA TRP A 175 5.53 -44.14 -22.96
C TRP A 175 6.36 -43.62 -21.81
N GLY A 176 6.28 -44.21 -20.62
CA GLY A 176 6.98 -43.75 -19.43
C GLY A 176 8.37 -44.35 -19.25
N VAL A 177 9.22 -43.69 -18.47
CA VAL A 177 10.51 -44.24 -18.06
C VAL A 177 10.29 -45.45 -17.14
N SER A 178 10.92 -46.60 -17.45
CA SER A 178 10.63 -47.95 -16.91
C SER A 178 10.43 -48.08 -15.40
N ASP A 179 11.08 -47.22 -14.61
CA ASP A 179 11.10 -47.31 -13.14
C ASP A 179 9.93 -46.55 -12.48
N THR A 180 9.08 -45.89 -13.27
CA THR A 180 8.00 -45.02 -12.79
C THR A 180 6.59 -45.57 -13.05
N VAL A 181 6.45 -46.67 -13.82
CA VAL A 181 5.20 -46.99 -14.54
C VAL A 181 4.38 -48.18 -14.01
N ALA A 182 4.79 -48.82 -12.91
CA ALA A 182 4.02 -49.95 -12.37
C ALA A 182 2.71 -49.46 -11.71
N ASP A 183 1.56 -49.97 -12.19
CA ASP A 183 0.22 -49.70 -11.64
C ASP A 183 -0.19 -48.21 -11.63
N ILE A 184 0.23 -47.42 -12.62
CA ILE A 184 -0.17 -46.01 -12.76
C ILE A 184 -1.67 -45.87 -13.04
N ALA A 185 -2.33 -44.99 -12.29
CA ALA A 185 -3.63 -44.41 -12.59
C ALA A 185 -3.51 -42.87 -12.56
N PRO A 186 -4.43 -42.11 -13.19
CA PRO A 186 -4.44 -40.65 -13.09
C PRO A 186 -4.39 -40.24 -11.62
N SER A 187 -3.50 -39.29 -11.29
CA SER A 187 -3.29 -39.00 -9.88
C SER A 187 -4.48 -38.25 -9.31
N THR A 188 -4.87 -38.60 -8.09
CA THR A 188 -5.76 -37.73 -7.30
C THR A 188 -4.97 -36.74 -6.45
N ARG A 189 -3.69 -37.05 -6.16
CA ARG A 189 -2.79 -36.24 -5.34
C ARG A 189 -2.31 -35.00 -6.11
N PHE A 190 -2.21 -33.89 -5.40
CA PHE A 190 -1.59 -32.65 -5.87
C PHE A 190 -0.09 -32.53 -5.54
N GLY A 191 0.62 -31.72 -6.32
CA GLY A 191 2.06 -31.46 -6.24
C GLY A 191 2.86 -32.28 -7.26
N VAL A 192 4.19 -32.27 -7.14
CA VAL A 192 5.12 -32.90 -8.09
C VAL A 192 5.06 -34.42 -8.08
N HIS A 193 5.20 -35.03 -9.27
CA HIS A 193 5.26 -36.48 -9.52
C HIS A 193 6.53 -36.86 -10.27
N ASP A 194 7.04 -38.07 -10.02
CA ASP A 194 8.21 -38.60 -10.73
C ASP A 194 7.88 -39.11 -12.15
N ALA A 195 6.58 -39.16 -12.49
CA ALA A 195 6.09 -39.60 -13.79
C ALA A 195 6.60 -38.69 -14.91
N CYS A 196 7.24 -39.31 -15.91
CA CYS A 196 7.89 -38.58 -16.98
C CYS A 196 7.88 -39.44 -18.25
N LEU A 197 7.66 -38.80 -19.40
CA LEU A 197 7.76 -39.46 -20.70
C LEU A 197 9.20 -39.94 -20.96
N ASP A 198 9.35 -41.11 -21.58
CA ASP A 198 10.64 -41.59 -22.08
C ASP A 198 11.03 -40.78 -23.33
N THR A 199 11.74 -39.69 -23.10
CA THR A 199 12.08 -38.68 -24.11
C THR A 199 13.03 -39.20 -25.19
N ASP A 200 13.74 -40.31 -24.94
CA ASP A 200 14.60 -40.98 -25.93
C ASP A 200 13.81 -41.95 -26.84
N ASN A 201 12.57 -42.28 -26.48
CA ASN A 201 11.74 -43.20 -27.23
C ASN A 201 11.17 -42.53 -28.50
N PRO A 202 11.51 -43.00 -29.72
CA PRO A 202 10.99 -42.40 -30.95
C PRO A 202 9.47 -42.50 -31.10
N GLN A 203 8.80 -43.44 -30.42
CA GLN A 203 7.34 -43.52 -30.41
C GLN A 203 6.73 -42.36 -29.61
N VAL A 204 7.32 -42.01 -28.47
CA VAL A 204 6.90 -40.89 -27.63
C VAL A 204 7.08 -39.58 -28.38
N GLN A 205 8.24 -39.37 -29.01
CA GLN A 205 8.49 -38.17 -29.82
C GLN A 205 7.45 -38.02 -30.95
N ARG A 206 7.10 -39.12 -31.64
CA ARG A 206 6.04 -39.10 -32.67
C ARG A 206 4.65 -38.79 -32.10
N ALA A 207 4.33 -39.30 -30.91
CA ALA A 207 3.06 -39.02 -30.26
C ALA A 207 2.95 -37.53 -29.88
N VAL A 208 3.99 -36.97 -29.27
CA VAL A 208 4.09 -35.54 -28.95
C VAL A 208 4.02 -34.70 -30.22
N ASP A 209 4.74 -35.06 -31.28
CA ASP A 209 4.68 -34.36 -32.57
C ASP A 209 3.26 -34.31 -33.15
N THR A 210 2.51 -35.40 -33.02
CA THR A 210 1.12 -35.51 -33.51
C THR A 210 0.18 -34.67 -32.65
N LEU A 211 0.34 -34.68 -31.32
CA LEU A 211 -0.47 -33.85 -30.42
C LEU A 211 -0.22 -32.35 -30.65
N LEU A 212 1.03 -31.96 -30.88
CA LEU A 212 1.39 -30.58 -31.23
C LEU A 212 0.78 -30.14 -32.58
N GLU A 213 0.71 -31.04 -33.56
CA GLU A 213 -0.02 -30.78 -34.82
C GLU A 213 -1.52 -30.56 -34.59
N GLU A 214 -2.16 -31.39 -33.77
CA GLU A 214 -3.58 -31.24 -33.44
C GLU A 214 -3.85 -29.95 -32.67
N PHE A 215 -2.97 -29.58 -31.73
CA PHE A 215 -3.06 -28.29 -31.03
C PHE A 215 -2.92 -27.13 -32.02
N ALA A 216 -1.94 -27.16 -32.92
CA ALA A 216 -1.72 -26.11 -33.91
C ALA A 216 -2.87 -25.94 -34.93
N ASP A 217 -3.66 -27.00 -35.17
CA ASP A 217 -4.86 -26.98 -36.02
C ASP A 217 -6.06 -26.32 -35.31
N VAL A 218 -6.15 -26.43 -33.98
CA VAL A 218 -7.23 -25.86 -33.18
C VAL A 218 -6.94 -24.43 -32.75
N PHE A 219 -5.70 -24.16 -32.36
CA PHE A 219 -5.27 -22.89 -31.79
C PHE A 219 -4.42 -22.11 -32.79
N PRO A 220 -4.94 -20.98 -33.32
CA PRO A 220 -4.28 -20.26 -34.40
C PRO A 220 -3.17 -19.30 -33.95
N ASP A 221 -2.98 -19.12 -32.63
CA ASP A 221 -2.00 -18.19 -32.06
C ASP A 221 -0.58 -18.50 -32.54
N GLU A 222 0.31 -17.50 -32.49
CA GLU A 222 1.70 -17.73 -32.87
C GLU A 222 2.44 -18.60 -31.85
N PHE A 223 2.01 -18.66 -30.59
CA PHE A 223 2.65 -19.46 -29.54
C PHE A 223 1.93 -20.78 -29.28
N LEU A 224 2.71 -21.81 -29.02
CA LEU A 224 2.28 -23.03 -28.35
C LEU A 224 3.16 -23.22 -27.10
N HIS A 225 2.52 -23.39 -25.94
CA HIS A 225 3.23 -23.69 -24.70
C HIS A 225 3.47 -25.20 -24.61
N PHE A 226 4.69 -25.61 -24.31
CA PHE A 226 5.04 -27.04 -24.15
C PHE A 226 5.34 -27.45 -22.71
N GLY A 227 5.21 -26.52 -21.76
CA GLY A 227 5.47 -26.74 -20.35
C GLY A 227 6.96 -26.94 -20.07
N GLY A 228 7.31 -28.11 -19.56
CA GLY A 228 8.70 -28.54 -19.34
C GLY A 228 9.24 -28.24 -17.94
N ASP A 229 8.35 -27.97 -16.98
CA ASP A 229 8.65 -27.72 -15.58
C ASP A 229 8.77 -28.98 -14.72
N GLU A 230 9.36 -28.81 -13.54
CA GLU A 230 9.47 -29.79 -12.45
C GLU A 230 10.05 -31.18 -12.79
N VAL A 231 10.74 -31.33 -13.93
CA VAL A 231 11.38 -32.60 -14.31
C VAL A 231 12.77 -32.75 -13.70
N GLY A 232 12.94 -33.75 -12.82
CA GLY A 232 14.24 -34.09 -12.20
C GLY A 232 15.26 -34.81 -13.09
N ARG A 233 15.18 -34.68 -14.43
CA ARG A 233 15.98 -35.41 -15.42
C ARG A 233 16.42 -34.50 -16.56
N ASP A 234 17.53 -34.83 -17.23
CA ASP A 234 18.02 -34.06 -18.39
C ASP A 234 17.07 -34.22 -19.59
N CYS A 235 16.45 -33.12 -19.98
CA CYS A 235 15.50 -33.03 -21.09
C CYS A 235 16.01 -32.15 -22.24
N THR A 236 17.30 -31.81 -22.26
CA THR A 236 17.94 -30.89 -23.23
C THR A 236 17.64 -31.26 -24.69
N ALA A 237 17.84 -32.52 -25.07
CA ALA A 237 17.60 -32.98 -26.43
C ALA A 237 16.11 -32.95 -26.81
N PHE A 238 15.24 -33.23 -25.83
CA PHE A 238 13.80 -33.26 -26.00
C PHE A 238 13.21 -31.86 -26.18
N HIS A 239 13.60 -30.90 -25.33
CA HIS A 239 13.18 -29.50 -25.46
C HIS A 239 13.58 -28.94 -26.83
N ARG A 240 14.80 -29.22 -27.30
CA ARG A 240 15.21 -28.87 -28.67
C ARG A 240 14.30 -29.47 -29.73
N HIS A 241 14.00 -30.77 -29.64
CA HIS A 241 13.11 -31.46 -30.57
C HIS A 241 11.72 -30.83 -30.60
N VAL A 242 11.11 -30.57 -29.43
CA VAL A 242 9.78 -29.95 -29.31
C VAL A 242 9.79 -28.53 -29.88
N VAL A 243 10.80 -27.72 -29.54
CA VAL A 243 10.94 -26.37 -30.10
C VAL A 243 11.05 -26.45 -31.63
N ASP A 244 11.90 -27.32 -32.18
CA ASP A 244 12.06 -27.61 -33.63
C ASP A 244 10.75 -28.05 -34.29
N ARG A 245 9.97 -28.87 -33.61
CA ARG A 245 8.66 -29.29 -34.09
C ARG A 245 7.68 -28.13 -34.17
N ILE A 246 7.53 -27.36 -33.11
CA ILE A 246 6.65 -26.18 -33.06
C ILE A 246 7.06 -25.16 -34.15
N GLY A 247 8.36 -25.00 -34.38
CA GLY A 247 8.89 -24.17 -35.46
C GLY A 247 8.51 -24.64 -36.86
N ALA A 248 8.55 -25.95 -37.09
CA ALA A 248 8.13 -26.55 -38.37
C ALA A 248 6.63 -26.35 -38.65
N LEU A 249 5.81 -26.15 -37.61
CA LEU A 249 4.39 -25.78 -37.71
C LEU A 249 4.17 -24.28 -37.97
N GLY A 250 5.24 -23.49 -38.09
CA GLY A 250 5.17 -22.04 -38.27
C GLY A 250 4.83 -21.27 -37.00
N ARG A 251 5.07 -21.88 -35.83
CA ARG A 251 4.78 -21.32 -34.51
C ARG A 251 6.05 -21.06 -33.70
N ARG A 252 5.91 -20.33 -32.60
CA ARG A 252 6.94 -20.09 -31.58
C ARG A 252 6.65 -20.95 -30.37
N ALA A 253 7.69 -21.57 -29.82
CA ALA A 253 7.58 -22.33 -28.58
C ALA A 253 7.66 -21.39 -27.38
N LEU A 254 6.86 -21.65 -26.37
CA LEU A 254 6.97 -21.08 -25.02
C LEU A 254 7.07 -22.24 -24.03
N GLY A 255 7.95 -22.14 -23.05
CA GLY A 255 8.10 -23.15 -22.00
C GLY A 255 8.46 -22.50 -20.68
N TRP A 256 8.23 -23.19 -19.59
CA TRP A 256 8.62 -22.74 -18.25
C TRP A 256 10.14 -22.60 -18.15
N ASP A 257 10.61 -21.80 -17.20
CA ASP A 257 12.03 -21.44 -17.09
C ASP A 257 12.99 -22.63 -16.87
N GLU A 258 12.50 -23.80 -16.46
CA GLU A 258 13.24 -25.07 -16.46
C GLU A 258 13.72 -25.51 -17.84
N CYS A 259 13.02 -25.12 -18.91
CA CYS A 259 13.42 -25.48 -20.27
C CYS A 259 14.71 -24.79 -20.71
N LEU A 260 15.19 -23.79 -19.97
CA LEU A 260 16.38 -23.03 -20.28
C LEU A 260 17.63 -23.91 -20.17
N HIS A 261 18.44 -23.95 -21.23
CA HIS A 261 19.75 -24.61 -21.27
C HIS A 261 20.57 -24.04 -22.44
N PRO A 262 21.92 -24.21 -22.48
CA PRO A 262 22.78 -23.58 -23.51
C PRO A 262 22.45 -23.91 -24.97
N GLU A 263 21.70 -24.98 -25.20
CA GLU A 263 21.35 -25.47 -26.55
C GLU A 263 19.90 -25.15 -26.94
N LEU A 264 19.14 -24.44 -26.11
CA LEU A 264 17.75 -24.08 -26.40
C LEU A 264 17.73 -23.10 -27.59
N PRO A 265 16.96 -23.35 -28.66
CA PRO A 265 16.93 -22.44 -29.80
C PRO A 265 16.38 -21.06 -29.41
N THR A 266 17.09 -19.97 -29.71
CA THR A 266 16.73 -18.58 -29.31
C THR A 266 15.40 -18.05 -29.83
N ARG A 267 14.72 -18.81 -30.71
CA ARG A 267 13.35 -18.51 -31.15
C ARG A 267 12.27 -18.95 -30.15
N ALA A 268 12.62 -19.81 -29.19
CA ALA A 268 11.78 -20.13 -28.05
C ALA A 268 11.72 -18.93 -27.10
N ALA A 269 10.55 -18.67 -26.56
CA ALA A 269 10.37 -17.77 -25.42
C ALA A 269 10.33 -18.58 -24.13
N VAL A 270 10.62 -17.93 -23.01
CA VAL A 270 10.67 -18.53 -21.67
C VAL A 270 9.66 -17.86 -20.76
N GLN A 271 8.91 -18.64 -20.00
CA GLN A 271 7.99 -18.17 -18.97
C GLN A 271 8.65 -18.28 -17.59
N ALA A 272 9.09 -17.14 -17.06
CA ALA A 272 9.80 -17.04 -15.79
C ALA A 272 8.82 -17.06 -14.61
N TRP A 273 8.82 -18.16 -13.87
CA TRP A 273 7.89 -18.39 -12.78
C TRP A 273 8.56 -18.52 -11.41
N ARG A 274 9.87 -18.77 -11.38
CA ARG A 274 10.61 -18.88 -10.12
C ARG A 274 11.12 -17.55 -9.57
N GLY A 275 11.01 -16.47 -10.35
CA GLY A 275 11.34 -15.11 -9.91
C GLY A 275 12.24 -14.36 -10.89
N LEU A 276 12.81 -13.24 -10.42
CA LEU A 276 13.64 -12.35 -11.23
C LEU A 276 14.91 -13.04 -11.74
N ALA A 277 15.48 -13.96 -10.95
CA ALA A 277 16.68 -14.69 -11.35
C ALA A 277 16.46 -15.52 -12.63
N ALA A 278 15.29 -16.15 -12.77
CA ALA A 278 14.93 -16.90 -13.97
C ALA A 278 14.65 -15.98 -15.18
N ARG A 279 13.97 -14.85 -14.95
CA ARG A 279 13.78 -13.81 -15.96
C ARG A 279 15.13 -13.33 -16.51
N ASP A 280 16.03 -12.93 -15.63
CA ASP A 280 17.32 -12.36 -16.01
C ASP A 280 18.18 -13.40 -16.76
N ALA A 281 18.17 -14.66 -16.31
CA ALA A 281 18.84 -15.75 -17.01
C ALA A 281 18.31 -15.96 -18.43
N ALA A 282 16.98 -15.90 -18.65
CA ALA A 282 16.39 -16.02 -19.98
C ALA A 282 16.78 -14.85 -20.90
N LEU A 283 16.76 -13.62 -20.38
CA LEU A 283 17.12 -12.42 -21.14
C LEU A 283 18.60 -12.40 -21.54
N ASP A 284 19.50 -12.77 -20.62
CA ASP A 284 20.94 -12.86 -20.83
C ASP A 284 21.34 -13.97 -21.83
N ALA A 285 20.47 -14.96 -21.98
CA ALA A 285 20.56 -16.04 -22.95
C ALA A 285 19.99 -15.67 -24.33
N GLY A 286 19.35 -14.51 -24.45
CA GLY A 286 18.77 -14.01 -25.70
C GLY A 286 17.35 -14.47 -25.99
N HIS A 287 16.63 -15.04 -25.01
CA HIS A 287 15.24 -15.46 -25.15
C HIS A 287 14.27 -14.35 -24.75
N ASP A 288 13.17 -14.22 -25.48
CA ASP A 288 12.04 -13.41 -25.04
C ASP A 288 11.43 -14.03 -23.78
N CYS A 289 10.97 -13.21 -22.84
CA CYS A 289 10.49 -13.64 -21.53
C CYS A 289 9.07 -13.15 -21.24
N VAL A 290 8.20 -14.06 -20.79
CA VAL A 290 6.95 -13.75 -20.07
C VAL A 290 7.22 -13.93 -18.58
N VAL A 291 6.79 -13.00 -17.74
CA VAL A 291 7.05 -13.07 -16.29
C VAL A 291 5.77 -13.41 -15.53
N SER A 292 5.80 -14.51 -14.79
CA SER A 292 4.66 -15.01 -14.03
C SER A 292 4.88 -14.99 -12.52
N ALA A 293 6.12 -14.91 -12.03
CA ALA A 293 6.38 -14.54 -10.63
C ALA A 293 6.35 -13.01 -10.46
N PRO A 294 5.65 -12.45 -9.45
CA PRO A 294 4.91 -13.08 -8.36
C PRO A 294 3.40 -13.15 -8.62
N TYR A 295 2.96 -13.22 -9.86
CA TYR A 295 1.54 -13.18 -10.28
C TYR A 295 0.77 -14.50 -10.11
N TYR A 296 1.17 -15.32 -9.15
CA TYR A 296 0.48 -16.55 -8.80
C TYR A 296 -0.75 -16.25 -7.94
N LEU A 297 -1.92 -16.37 -8.56
CA LEU A 297 -3.20 -16.12 -7.92
C LEU A 297 -3.55 -17.25 -6.95
N ASP A 298 -3.25 -18.50 -7.28
CA ASP A 298 -3.45 -19.67 -6.42
C ASP A 298 -2.69 -19.61 -5.08
N LEU A 299 -1.62 -18.83 -4.98
CA LEU A 299 -0.85 -18.64 -3.73
C LEU A 299 -1.46 -17.58 -2.79
N PHE A 300 -2.60 -17.01 -3.17
CA PHE A 300 -3.39 -16.06 -2.38
C PHE A 300 -2.67 -14.75 -2.02
N TYR A 301 -1.57 -14.38 -2.70
CA TYR A 301 -0.85 -13.14 -2.41
C TYR A 301 -1.75 -11.89 -2.54
N PRO A 302 -1.53 -10.85 -1.74
CA PRO A 302 -2.28 -9.59 -1.81
C PRO A 302 -2.22 -8.87 -3.16
N ALA A 303 -3.28 -8.10 -3.50
CA ALA A 303 -3.32 -7.35 -4.77
C ALA A 303 -2.20 -6.30 -4.88
N ASP A 304 -1.83 -5.64 -3.78
CA ASP A 304 -0.75 -4.64 -3.75
C ASP A 304 0.65 -5.24 -3.97
N VAL A 305 0.90 -6.49 -3.57
CA VAL A 305 2.13 -7.23 -3.91
C VAL A 305 2.24 -7.38 -5.44
N HIS A 306 1.16 -7.81 -6.08
CA HIS A 306 1.13 -7.92 -7.54
C HIS A 306 1.21 -6.54 -8.20
N ALA A 307 0.51 -5.54 -7.67
CA ALA A 307 0.53 -4.18 -8.19
C ALA A 307 1.94 -3.59 -8.15
N ALA A 308 2.73 -3.86 -7.11
CA ALA A 308 4.08 -3.32 -6.93
C ALA A 308 5.14 -3.92 -7.86
N PHE A 309 4.89 -5.11 -8.41
CA PHE A 309 5.87 -5.82 -9.21
C PHE A 309 5.73 -5.51 -10.70
N ASP A 310 6.71 -4.84 -11.30
CA ASP A 310 6.75 -4.59 -12.74
C ASP A 310 7.64 -5.64 -13.46
N PRO A 311 7.15 -6.33 -14.50
CA PRO A 311 7.89 -7.44 -15.14
C PRO A 311 9.29 -7.05 -15.66
N ALA A 312 9.44 -5.85 -16.20
CA ALA A 312 10.69 -5.41 -16.82
C ALA A 312 11.61 -4.69 -15.84
N THR A 313 11.06 -3.90 -14.91
CA THR A 313 11.86 -3.01 -14.05
C THR A 313 12.00 -3.50 -12.61
N ALA A 314 11.27 -4.54 -12.20
CA ALA A 314 11.41 -5.10 -10.86
C ALA A 314 12.85 -5.57 -10.61
N SER A 315 13.29 -5.35 -9.38
CA SER A 315 14.64 -5.64 -8.91
C SER A 315 14.60 -6.58 -7.70
N PRO A 316 15.74 -7.13 -7.26
CA PRO A 316 15.79 -7.92 -6.03
C PRO A 316 15.27 -7.19 -4.78
N ASP A 317 15.24 -5.85 -4.77
CA ASP A 317 14.58 -5.08 -3.70
C ASP A 317 13.06 -5.25 -3.72
N THR A 318 12.45 -5.36 -4.90
CA THR A 318 11.02 -5.62 -5.05
C THR A 318 10.64 -6.97 -4.44
N GLU A 319 11.42 -8.03 -4.70
CA GLU A 319 11.22 -9.35 -4.09
C GLU A 319 11.47 -9.32 -2.57
N ARG A 320 12.46 -8.56 -2.10
CA ARG A 320 12.69 -8.36 -0.65
C ARG A 320 11.53 -7.65 0.03
N ALA A 321 10.91 -6.66 -0.63
CA ALA A 321 9.75 -5.95 -0.10
C ALA A 321 8.55 -6.91 0.09
N MET A 322 8.37 -7.88 -0.82
CA MET A 322 7.36 -8.93 -0.66
C MET A 322 7.58 -9.78 0.60
N LEU A 323 8.84 -10.15 0.92
CA LEU A 323 9.16 -10.90 2.16
C LEU A 323 8.84 -10.10 3.43
N ALA A 324 8.92 -8.78 3.35
CA ALA A 324 8.57 -7.89 4.46
C ALA A 324 7.06 -7.63 4.58
N HIS A 325 6.26 -8.05 3.61
CA HIS A 325 4.83 -7.76 3.58
C HIS A 325 4.11 -8.42 4.79
N PRO A 326 3.33 -7.66 5.58
CA PRO A 326 2.84 -8.20 6.84
C PRO A 326 1.83 -9.35 6.68
N ARG A 327 0.98 -9.31 5.64
CA ARG A 327 0.08 -10.43 5.28
C ARG A 327 0.79 -11.70 4.81
N LEU A 328 2.11 -11.66 4.59
CA LEU A 328 2.93 -12.80 4.20
C LEU A 328 3.84 -13.28 5.35
N ALA A 329 3.75 -12.68 6.54
CA ALA A 329 4.65 -12.97 7.65
C ALA A 329 4.66 -14.45 8.05
N HIS A 330 3.50 -15.11 8.07
CA HIS A 330 3.37 -16.53 8.44
C HIS A 330 3.95 -17.50 7.40
N VAL A 331 4.25 -17.06 6.18
CA VAL A 331 4.88 -17.87 5.11
C VAL A 331 6.27 -17.38 4.70
N ARG A 332 6.83 -16.38 5.39
CA ARG A 332 8.10 -15.75 5.04
C ARG A 332 9.22 -16.76 4.79
N GLN A 333 9.37 -17.76 5.66
CA GLN A 333 10.39 -18.79 5.53
C GLN A 333 10.27 -19.58 4.21
N GLY A 334 9.04 -19.87 3.77
CA GLY A 334 8.79 -20.56 2.51
C GLY A 334 9.12 -19.70 1.29
N LEU A 335 8.81 -18.40 1.35
CA LEU A 335 9.16 -17.45 0.30
C LEU A 335 10.68 -17.25 0.18
N GLU A 336 11.38 -17.22 1.31
CA GLU A 336 12.85 -17.16 1.34
C GLU A 336 13.49 -18.39 0.69
N TRP A 337 12.98 -19.58 1.02
CA TRP A 337 13.39 -20.84 0.40
C TRP A 337 13.19 -20.81 -1.12
N MET A 338 12.02 -20.36 -1.60
CA MET A 338 11.72 -20.29 -3.04
C MET A 338 12.67 -19.33 -3.78
N ARG A 339 12.96 -18.18 -3.17
CA ARG A 339 13.90 -17.21 -3.74
C ARG A 339 15.32 -17.79 -3.84
N ASP A 340 15.74 -18.53 -2.83
CA ASP A 340 17.06 -19.17 -2.82
C ASP A 340 17.14 -20.27 -3.88
N PHE A 341 16.08 -21.07 -4.02
CA PHE A 341 15.96 -22.08 -5.08
C PHE A 341 16.03 -21.46 -6.48
N ALA A 342 15.31 -20.36 -6.73
CA ALA A 342 15.33 -19.66 -8.01
C ALA A 342 16.71 -19.12 -8.38
N ARG A 343 17.44 -18.59 -7.38
CA ARG A 343 18.82 -18.12 -7.55
C ARG A 343 19.77 -19.27 -7.89
N GLU A 344 19.67 -20.38 -7.16
CA GLU A 344 20.49 -21.57 -7.42
C GLU A 344 20.26 -22.12 -8.82
N PHE A 345 19.00 -22.18 -9.26
CA PHE A 345 18.69 -22.54 -10.64
C PHE A 345 19.39 -21.60 -11.62
N ALA A 346 19.16 -20.29 -11.53
CA ALA A 346 19.73 -19.31 -12.46
C ALA A 346 21.26 -19.38 -12.54
N GLU A 347 21.94 -19.54 -11.40
CA GLU A 347 23.40 -19.69 -11.33
C GLU A 347 23.91 -20.99 -11.98
N SER A 348 23.10 -22.05 -11.95
CA SER A 348 23.46 -23.37 -12.49
C SER A 348 23.24 -23.49 -14.00
N THR A 349 22.30 -22.73 -14.56
CA THR A 349 21.76 -23.00 -15.90
C THR A 349 22.56 -22.33 -17.01
N LEU A 350 23.08 -21.09 -16.83
CA LEU A 350 23.78 -20.35 -17.90
C LEU A 350 24.86 -19.37 -17.43
N GLN A 351 25.85 -19.09 -18.29
CA GLN A 351 26.70 -17.90 -18.20
C GLN A 351 26.29 -16.86 -19.26
N PRO A 352 26.22 -15.55 -18.93
CA PRO A 352 25.77 -14.53 -19.87
C PRO A 352 26.66 -14.46 -21.10
N SER A 353 26.09 -14.60 -22.29
CA SER A 353 26.86 -14.55 -23.54
C SER A 353 26.24 -13.66 -24.61
N ASN A 354 24.94 -13.33 -24.53
CA ASN A 354 24.30 -12.43 -25.50
C ASN A 354 22.96 -11.81 -24.98
N PRO A 355 22.99 -10.59 -24.40
CA PRO A 355 21.78 -9.94 -23.88
C PRO A 355 20.96 -9.33 -25.04
N SER A 356 20.04 -10.10 -25.61
CA SER A 356 19.10 -9.60 -26.64
C SER A 356 17.63 -9.98 -26.40
N GLY A 357 17.34 -10.74 -25.35
CA GLY A 357 15.98 -11.09 -24.97
C GLY A 357 15.16 -9.87 -24.53
N ARG A 358 13.84 -9.95 -24.67
CA ARG A 358 12.93 -8.87 -24.25
C ARG A 358 11.85 -9.41 -23.32
N VAL A 359 11.46 -8.61 -22.35
CA VAL A 359 10.25 -8.88 -21.57
C VAL A 359 9.03 -8.55 -22.44
N LEU A 360 8.26 -9.58 -22.81
CA LEU A 360 7.04 -9.44 -23.60
C LEU A 360 5.89 -8.88 -22.75
N GLY A 361 5.94 -9.14 -21.44
CA GLY A 361 4.96 -8.71 -20.45
C GLY A 361 4.90 -9.68 -19.29
N GLY A 362 3.71 -9.88 -18.74
CA GLY A 362 3.50 -10.79 -17.63
C GLY A 362 2.20 -11.54 -17.70
N GLU A 363 2.10 -12.59 -16.89
CA GLU A 363 0.96 -13.49 -16.88
C GLU A 363 0.61 -13.89 -15.45
N ALA A 364 -0.67 -13.76 -15.11
CA ALA A 364 -1.17 -14.27 -13.85
C ALA A 364 -1.44 -15.77 -13.97
N CYS A 365 -0.93 -16.57 -13.04
CA CYS A 365 -1.19 -18.01 -13.02
C CYS A 365 -2.28 -18.34 -12.02
N LEU A 366 -3.28 -19.12 -12.44
CA LEU A 366 -4.26 -19.72 -11.56
C LEU A 366 -4.21 -21.24 -11.69
N TRP A 367 -3.37 -21.85 -10.87
CA TRP A 367 -3.40 -23.30 -10.63
C TRP A 367 -4.65 -23.70 -9.86
N SER A 368 -5.24 -24.86 -10.21
CA SER A 368 -6.61 -25.18 -9.83
C SER A 368 -6.73 -26.21 -8.71
N GLU A 369 -5.67 -26.55 -7.98
CA GLU A 369 -5.73 -27.53 -6.88
C GLU A 369 -6.77 -27.18 -5.82
N LEU A 370 -6.96 -25.89 -5.52
CA LEU A 370 -7.97 -25.38 -4.56
C LEU A 370 -9.01 -24.47 -5.24
N VAL A 371 -9.26 -24.70 -6.53
CA VAL A 371 -10.16 -23.88 -7.36
C VAL A 371 -11.03 -24.73 -8.26
N ALA A 372 -12.24 -25.05 -7.80
CA ALA A 372 -13.28 -25.61 -8.66
C ALA A 372 -13.92 -24.54 -9.56
N ASP A 373 -14.68 -24.98 -10.59
CA ASP A 373 -15.37 -24.12 -11.57
C ASP A 373 -16.14 -22.96 -10.94
N ASP A 374 -16.86 -23.25 -9.86
CA ASP A 374 -17.73 -22.31 -9.19
C ASP A 374 -16.95 -21.31 -8.32
N LEU A 375 -15.72 -21.64 -7.94
CA LEU A 375 -14.82 -20.83 -7.10
C LEU A 375 -13.91 -19.89 -7.89
N LEU A 376 -13.75 -20.12 -9.21
CA LEU A 376 -12.80 -19.42 -10.07
C LEU A 376 -12.89 -17.89 -9.95
N ASP A 377 -14.11 -17.34 -10.03
CA ASP A 377 -14.34 -15.89 -9.99
C ASP A 377 -13.72 -15.25 -8.72
N ALA A 378 -13.86 -15.91 -7.57
CA ALA A 378 -13.37 -15.39 -6.29
C ALA A 378 -11.83 -15.42 -6.17
N ARG A 379 -11.15 -16.26 -6.95
CA ARG A 379 -9.67 -16.30 -6.95
C ARG A 379 -9.09 -15.30 -7.93
N VAL A 380 -9.78 -15.09 -9.04
CA VAL A 380 -9.30 -14.26 -10.15
C VAL A 380 -9.54 -12.78 -9.86
N TRP A 381 -10.80 -12.39 -9.61
CA TRP A 381 -11.19 -10.99 -9.76
C TRP A 381 -10.89 -10.09 -8.56
N SER A 382 -10.58 -10.67 -7.40
CA SER A 382 -10.09 -9.96 -6.21
C SER A 382 -8.74 -9.28 -6.44
N ARG A 383 -7.93 -9.76 -7.39
CA ARG A 383 -6.51 -9.39 -7.51
C ARG A 383 -6.02 -9.21 -8.93
N LEU A 384 -6.52 -9.99 -9.90
CA LEU A 384 -6.14 -9.86 -11.31
C LEU A 384 -6.26 -8.42 -11.86
N PRO A 385 -7.25 -7.59 -11.47
CA PRO A 385 -7.30 -6.20 -11.93
C PRO A 385 -6.06 -5.37 -11.60
N ALA A 386 -5.37 -5.65 -10.48
CA ALA A 386 -4.12 -4.99 -10.13
C ALA A 386 -2.98 -5.37 -11.10
N ILE A 387 -2.92 -6.65 -11.48
CA ILE A 387 -1.96 -7.16 -12.47
C ILE A 387 -2.29 -6.56 -13.84
N ALA A 388 -3.55 -6.60 -14.26
CA ALA A 388 -3.99 -6.04 -15.54
C ALA A 388 -3.60 -4.57 -15.68
N GLU A 389 -3.77 -3.78 -14.62
CA GLU A 389 -3.34 -2.39 -14.63
C GLU A 389 -1.81 -2.24 -14.70
N ARG A 390 -1.06 -3.03 -13.92
CA ARG A 390 0.40 -3.02 -13.98
C ARG A 390 0.89 -3.35 -15.38
N LEU A 391 0.29 -4.33 -16.04
CA LEU A 391 0.67 -4.75 -17.39
C LEU A 391 0.22 -3.76 -18.48
N TRP A 392 -0.75 -2.91 -18.17
CA TRP A 392 -1.17 -1.82 -19.04
C TRP A 392 -0.32 -0.56 -18.88
N ASN A 393 -0.04 -0.12 -17.64
CA ASN A 393 0.63 1.15 -17.34
C ASN A 393 2.15 1.04 -17.13
N GLY A 394 2.69 -0.17 -16.97
CA GLY A 394 4.10 -0.38 -16.64
C GLY A 394 4.49 0.33 -15.35
N ALA A 395 5.73 0.82 -15.28
CA ALA A 395 6.27 1.59 -14.15
C ALA A 395 5.44 2.83 -13.75
N GLY A 396 4.59 3.35 -14.64
CA GLY A 396 3.69 4.49 -14.36
C GLY A 396 2.45 4.17 -13.53
N ALA A 397 2.19 2.90 -13.21
CA ALA A 397 1.02 2.51 -12.41
C ALA A 397 1.10 3.07 -10.98
N ASN A 398 0.07 3.80 -10.55
CA ASN A 398 -0.05 4.29 -9.17
C ASN A 398 -0.55 3.17 -8.24
N THR A 399 0.36 2.54 -7.52
CA THR A 399 0.04 1.42 -6.63
C THR A 399 -0.62 1.83 -5.31
N ALA A 400 -0.49 3.08 -4.88
CA ALA A 400 -0.99 3.54 -3.58
C ALA A 400 -2.52 3.49 -3.48
N ASP A 401 -3.22 3.59 -4.60
CA ASP A 401 -4.67 3.72 -4.67
C ASP A 401 -5.35 2.57 -5.44
N VAL A 402 -4.65 1.44 -5.57
CA VAL A 402 -5.10 0.28 -6.35
C VAL A 402 -6.44 -0.26 -5.85
N TYR A 403 -6.60 -0.42 -4.53
CA TYR A 403 -7.82 -0.96 -3.93
C TYR A 403 -9.07 -0.11 -4.16
N ARG A 404 -8.94 1.23 -4.11
CA ARG A 404 -10.08 2.13 -4.36
C ARG A 404 -10.57 1.99 -5.79
N ARG A 405 -9.65 1.92 -6.75
CA ARG A 405 -9.97 1.79 -8.18
C ARG A 405 -10.53 0.40 -8.50
N MET A 406 -9.97 -0.65 -7.91
CA MET A 406 -10.55 -2.00 -7.99
C MET A 406 -11.98 -2.04 -7.46
N ALA A 407 -12.22 -1.46 -6.27
CA ALA A 407 -13.55 -1.37 -5.69
C ALA A 407 -14.55 -0.60 -6.57
N ALA A 408 -14.09 0.43 -7.28
CA ALA A 408 -14.94 1.19 -8.21
C ALA A 408 -15.39 0.35 -9.42
N THR A 409 -14.54 -0.56 -9.92
CA THR A 409 -14.85 -1.41 -11.08
C THR A 409 -15.63 -2.68 -10.74
N ARG A 410 -15.62 -3.11 -9.46
CA ARG A 410 -16.27 -4.34 -8.98
C ARG A 410 -17.77 -4.42 -9.29
N ARG A 411 -18.50 -3.30 -9.23
CA ARG A 411 -19.95 -3.29 -9.57
C ARG A 411 -20.20 -3.59 -11.04
N THR A 412 -19.31 -3.16 -11.93
CA THR A 412 -19.43 -3.41 -13.36
C THR A 412 -19.10 -4.87 -13.70
N LEU A 413 -18.20 -5.50 -12.97
CA LEU A 413 -17.95 -6.95 -13.12
C LEU A 413 -19.21 -7.79 -12.88
N ALA A 414 -20.01 -7.43 -11.88
CA ALA A 414 -21.28 -8.11 -11.63
C ALA A 414 -22.24 -8.05 -12.82
N THR A 415 -22.21 -6.99 -13.64
CA THR A 415 -23.05 -6.91 -14.85
C THR A 415 -22.53 -7.79 -15.99
N LEU A 416 -21.30 -8.28 -15.91
CA LEU A 416 -20.72 -9.28 -16.81
C LEU A 416 -20.98 -10.71 -16.31
N GLY A 417 -21.77 -10.87 -15.25
CA GLY A 417 -22.12 -12.16 -14.66
C GLY A 417 -21.06 -12.72 -13.70
N VAL A 418 -19.97 -11.98 -13.44
CA VAL A 418 -18.97 -12.36 -12.43
C VAL A 418 -19.61 -12.25 -11.05
N VAL A 419 -19.59 -13.34 -10.29
CA VAL A 419 -20.24 -13.37 -8.96
C VAL A 419 -19.37 -12.60 -7.95
N PRO A 420 -19.94 -11.61 -7.23
CA PRO A 420 -19.21 -10.94 -6.16
C PRO A 420 -18.78 -11.91 -5.06
N GLU A 421 -17.51 -11.81 -4.68
CA GLU A 421 -16.80 -12.79 -3.83
C GLU A 421 -17.37 -12.81 -2.40
N ASP A 422 -17.80 -11.65 -1.90
CA ASP A 422 -18.30 -11.47 -0.53
C ASP A 422 -19.67 -12.16 -0.33
N GLU A 423 -20.53 -12.14 -1.35
CA GLU A 423 -21.86 -12.77 -1.29
C GLU A 423 -21.77 -14.30 -1.23
N ARG A 424 -20.67 -14.88 -1.74
CA ARG A 424 -20.47 -16.33 -1.81
C ARG A 424 -20.04 -16.91 -0.46
N ALA A 425 -19.10 -16.25 0.21
CA ALA A 425 -18.50 -16.73 1.46
C ALA A 425 -19.49 -16.76 2.63
N THR A 426 -20.40 -15.78 2.67
CA THR A 426 -21.35 -15.62 3.78
C THR A 426 -22.74 -16.17 3.48
N LYS A 427 -22.95 -16.74 2.28
CA LYS A 427 -24.28 -17.14 1.79
C LYS A 427 -25.03 -18.06 2.74
N ASP A 428 -24.32 -19.07 3.27
CA ASP A 428 -24.92 -20.11 4.10
C ASP A 428 -25.00 -19.70 5.58
N HIS A 429 -24.22 -18.68 5.97
CA HIS A 429 -24.10 -18.19 7.34
C HIS A 429 -24.11 -16.65 7.40
N PRO A 430 -25.18 -15.98 6.95
CA PRO A 430 -25.25 -14.52 6.91
C PRO A 430 -25.17 -13.88 8.31
N GLU A 431 -25.58 -14.62 9.34
CA GLU A 431 -25.42 -14.22 10.74
C GLU A 431 -23.96 -14.19 11.21
N LEU A 432 -23.03 -14.84 10.49
CA LEU A 432 -21.59 -14.87 10.75
C LEU A 432 -20.79 -14.00 9.75
N ALA A 433 -21.47 -13.21 8.90
CA ALA A 433 -20.83 -12.46 7.82
C ALA A 433 -19.67 -11.56 8.30
N ARG A 434 -19.83 -10.84 9.42
CA ARG A 434 -18.77 -9.95 9.93
C ARG A 434 -17.55 -10.70 10.46
N LEU A 435 -17.72 -11.93 10.92
CA LEU A 435 -16.61 -12.80 11.30
C LEU A 435 -15.92 -13.32 10.05
N ILE A 436 -16.67 -13.92 9.13
CA ILE A 436 -16.15 -14.55 7.91
C ILE A 436 -15.43 -13.54 7.02
N GLU A 437 -16.00 -12.34 6.83
CA GLU A 437 -15.39 -11.29 6.00
C GLU A 437 -14.06 -10.79 6.53
N MET A 438 -13.74 -10.98 7.82
CA MET A 438 -12.45 -10.59 8.42
C MET A 438 -11.33 -11.60 8.18
N LEU A 439 -11.69 -12.80 7.72
CA LEU A 439 -10.74 -13.90 7.55
C LEU A 439 -10.05 -13.81 6.21
N GLU A 440 -8.81 -14.28 6.19
CA GLU A 440 -8.14 -14.63 4.94
C GLU A 440 -7.64 -16.08 5.02
N PRO A 441 -7.56 -16.80 3.89
CA PRO A 441 -6.90 -18.09 3.86
C PRO A 441 -5.40 -17.92 4.13
N VAL A 442 -4.78 -18.92 4.76
CA VAL A 442 -3.32 -19.02 4.83
C VAL A 442 -2.76 -19.06 3.41
N LYS A 443 -1.78 -18.17 3.20
CA LYS A 443 -1.11 -17.95 1.91
C LYS A 443 -0.22 -19.12 1.50
N TRP A 444 0.23 -19.07 0.25
CA TRP A 444 1.21 -19.99 -0.34
C TRP A 444 0.76 -21.45 -0.26
N TYR A 445 1.70 -22.39 -0.40
CA TYR A 445 1.42 -23.83 -0.43
C TYR A 445 0.98 -24.42 0.92
N VAL A 446 0.79 -23.63 1.99
CA VAL A 446 0.52 -24.16 3.35
C VAL A 446 -0.72 -25.07 3.37
N ARG A 447 -1.81 -24.66 2.70
CA ARG A 447 -3.06 -25.45 2.64
C ARG A 447 -2.86 -26.77 1.88
N LEU A 448 -2.12 -26.72 0.78
CA LEU A 448 -1.84 -27.88 -0.05
C LEU A 448 -0.89 -28.86 0.61
N LEU A 449 0.17 -28.38 1.26
CA LEU A 449 1.17 -29.24 1.89
C LEU A 449 0.67 -29.82 3.22
N GLY A 450 -0.11 -29.04 3.98
CA GLY A 450 -0.35 -29.30 5.39
C GLY A 450 0.84 -28.86 6.26
N PRO A 451 0.64 -28.69 7.58
CA PRO A 451 1.62 -28.07 8.47
C PRO A 451 2.93 -28.87 8.57
N THR A 452 2.84 -30.20 8.63
CA THR A 452 4.02 -31.08 8.77
C THR A 452 4.92 -30.99 7.55
N GLU A 453 4.35 -31.19 6.36
CA GLU A 453 5.11 -31.24 5.12
C GLU A 453 5.61 -29.85 4.69
N PHE A 454 4.84 -28.79 4.99
CA PHE A 454 5.34 -27.42 4.87
C PHE A 454 6.62 -27.24 5.71
N GLN A 455 6.59 -27.60 6.99
CA GLN A 455 7.76 -27.47 7.88
C GLN A 455 8.96 -28.30 7.43
N ARG A 456 8.73 -29.51 6.89
CA ARG A 456 9.79 -30.35 6.32
C ARG A 456 10.45 -29.69 5.13
N ARG A 457 9.65 -29.16 4.20
CA ARG A 457 10.13 -28.52 2.97
C ARG A 457 10.98 -27.27 3.27
N VAL A 458 10.48 -26.38 4.12
CA VAL A 458 11.22 -25.16 4.49
C VAL A 458 12.45 -25.44 5.36
N SER A 459 12.53 -26.60 6.01
CA SER A 459 13.70 -27.02 6.80
C SER A 459 14.73 -27.83 5.98
N GLY A 460 14.47 -28.09 4.70
CA GLY A 460 15.34 -28.92 3.85
C GLY A 460 15.44 -30.38 4.32
N LEU A 461 14.46 -30.86 5.11
CA LEU A 461 14.46 -32.23 5.64
C LEU A 461 13.84 -33.19 4.63
N GLY A 462 14.62 -34.17 4.14
CA GLY A 462 14.14 -35.23 3.24
C GLY A 462 13.27 -36.31 3.93
N GLY A 463 12.79 -37.29 3.15
CA GLY A 463 12.06 -38.48 3.60
C GLY A 463 10.76 -38.73 2.81
N GLU A 464 9.96 -39.74 3.19
CA GLU A 464 8.70 -40.07 2.50
C GLU A 464 7.68 -38.92 2.61
N ALA A 465 7.01 -38.60 1.50
CA ALA A 465 6.01 -37.55 1.43
C ALA A 465 4.76 -37.94 2.24
N GLU A 466 4.27 -37.03 3.09
CA GLU A 466 3.01 -37.25 3.79
C GLU A 466 1.79 -37.08 2.87
N PRO A 467 0.64 -37.71 3.19
CA PRO A 467 -0.62 -37.47 2.50
C PRO A 467 -0.99 -35.98 2.51
N ARG A 468 -1.42 -35.46 1.36
CA ARG A 468 -1.90 -34.09 1.22
C ARG A 468 -3.28 -33.95 1.88
N PRO A 469 -3.63 -32.78 2.47
CA PRO A 469 -4.96 -32.57 3.04
C PRO A 469 -6.06 -32.48 1.98
N TYR A 470 -5.70 -32.12 0.74
CA TYR A 470 -6.59 -31.97 -0.40
C TYR A 470 -6.14 -32.86 -1.56
N ASP A 471 -7.14 -33.37 -2.29
CA ASP A 471 -6.99 -34.13 -3.53
C ASP A 471 -8.13 -33.75 -4.50
N THR A 472 -8.08 -34.25 -5.74
CA THR A 472 -9.12 -33.99 -6.78
C THR A 472 -10.54 -34.40 -6.38
N THR A 473 -10.73 -35.16 -5.31
CA THR A 473 -12.03 -35.65 -4.83
C THR A 473 -12.51 -34.92 -3.58
N THR A 474 -11.66 -34.10 -2.97
CA THR A 474 -11.94 -33.35 -1.74
C THR A 474 -12.93 -32.23 -2.05
N PRO A 475 -14.12 -32.20 -1.42
CA PRO A 475 -15.07 -31.10 -1.62
C PRO A 475 -14.46 -29.76 -1.16
N LEU A 476 -14.53 -28.75 -2.02
CA LEU A 476 -14.10 -27.38 -1.72
C LEU A 476 -15.29 -26.53 -1.25
N ASP A 477 -15.94 -26.97 -0.17
CA ASP A 477 -17.20 -26.41 0.32
C ASP A 477 -17.11 -25.78 1.71
N ARG A 478 -15.92 -25.74 2.33
CA ARG A 478 -15.69 -25.11 3.64
C ARG A 478 -15.63 -23.59 3.52
N ILE A 479 -15.69 -22.90 4.67
CA ILE A 479 -15.63 -21.43 4.71
C ILE A 479 -14.31 -20.92 4.11
N VAL A 480 -13.17 -21.54 4.45
CA VAL A 480 -11.84 -21.18 3.91
C VAL A 480 -11.77 -21.31 2.39
N ASP A 481 -12.55 -22.23 1.80
CA ASP A 481 -12.62 -22.38 0.35
C ASP A 481 -13.42 -21.26 -0.27
N ARG A 482 -14.40 -20.67 0.42
CA ARG A 482 -15.32 -19.70 -0.21
C ARG A 482 -14.93 -18.25 0.02
N ILE A 483 -14.11 -17.96 1.04
CA ILE A 483 -13.60 -16.61 1.29
C ILE A 483 -12.63 -16.17 0.19
N PRO A 484 -12.58 -14.85 -0.10
CA PRO A 484 -11.59 -14.32 -1.03
C PRO A 484 -10.16 -14.48 -0.48
N PRO A 485 -9.15 -14.45 -1.35
CA PRO A 485 -7.73 -14.45 -0.97
C PRO A 485 -7.33 -13.35 0.00
N GLU A 486 -8.09 -12.27 0.04
CA GLU A 486 -7.79 -11.08 0.82
C GLU A 486 -9.06 -10.47 1.41
N SER A 487 -8.99 -10.02 2.65
CA SER A 487 -10.14 -9.51 3.39
C SER A 487 -10.28 -8.01 3.14
N LEU A 488 -11.23 -7.65 2.27
CA LEU A 488 -11.59 -6.24 2.07
C LEU A 488 -12.18 -5.60 3.33
N ALA A 489 -12.80 -6.39 4.21
CA ALA A 489 -13.29 -5.90 5.50
C ALA A 489 -12.14 -5.57 6.45
N SER A 490 -11.11 -6.42 6.54
CA SER A 490 -9.90 -6.14 7.30
C SER A 490 -9.20 -4.89 6.76
N ARG A 491 -9.03 -4.76 5.43
CA ARG A 491 -8.42 -3.54 4.85
C ARG A 491 -9.21 -2.26 5.13
N ARG A 492 -10.54 -2.32 5.08
CA ARG A 492 -11.39 -1.18 5.49
C ARG A 492 -11.17 -0.84 6.96
N ALA A 493 -11.17 -1.84 7.83
CA ALA A 493 -10.92 -1.63 9.25
C ALA A 493 -9.51 -1.08 9.50
N GLU A 494 -8.49 -1.57 8.80
CA GLU A 494 -7.11 -1.05 8.85
C GLU A 494 -7.07 0.44 8.45
N ALA A 495 -7.77 0.83 7.39
CA ALA A 495 -7.87 2.22 6.96
C ALA A 495 -8.62 3.08 7.99
N ASP A 496 -9.72 2.59 8.55
CA ASP A 496 -10.49 3.27 9.59
C ASP A 496 -9.62 3.49 10.84
N LEU A 497 -8.91 2.45 11.30
CA LEU A 497 -7.97 2.52 12.41
C LEU A 497 -6.80 3.45 12.11
N ALA A 498 -6.24 3.42 10.90
CA ALA A 498 -5.20 4.34 10.49
C ALA A 498 -5.67 5.80 10.54
N ALA A 499 -6.95 6.06 10.26
CA ALA A 499 -7.62 7.36 10.36
C ALA A 499 -8.14 7.69 11.79
N GLY A 500 -7.79 6.90 12.81
CA GLY A 500 -8.15 7.16 14.20
C GLY A 500 -9.58 6.81 14.59
N ALA A 501 -10.30 6.02 13.79
CA ALA A 501 -11.65 5.58 14.14
C ALA A 501 -11.66 4.76 15.44
N PRO A 502 -12.70 4.90 16.29
CA PRO A 502 -12.84 4.09 17.49
C PRO A 502 -13.19 2.63 17.15
N MET A 503 -12.70 1.69 17.95
CA MET A 503 -12.93 0.25 17.75
C MET A 503 -14.28 -0.26 18.25
N ASP A 504 -15.04 0.54 19.01
CA ASP A 504 -16.25 0.09 19.71
C ASP A 504 -17.25 -0.63 18.77
N ALA A 505 -17.51 -0.07 17.59
CA ALA A 505 -18.45 -0.66 16.64
C ALA A 505 -17.98 -2.00 16.05
N TRP A 506 -16.66 -2.17 15.91
CA TRP A 506 -16.04 -3.41 15.45
C TRP A 506 -16.07 -4.47 16.55
N ILE A 507 -15.70 -4.10 17.78
CA ILE A 507 -15.74 -4.96 18.97
C ILE A 507 -17.15 -5.47 19.25
N ASP A 508 -18.13 -4.57 19.26
CA ASP A 508 -19.55 -4.92 19.40
C ASP A 508 -20.01 -5.88 18.30
N GLY A 509 -19.51 -5.67 17.09
CA GLY A 509 -19.68 -6.59 15.97
C GLY A 509 -19.16 -7.98 16.31
N TRP A 510 -17.89 -8.10 16.67
CA TRP A 510 -17.24 -9.38 16.96
C TRP A 510 -17.88 -10.12 18.14
N ARG A 511 -18.20 -9.43 19.24
CA ARG A 511 -18.89 -10.02 20.40
C ARG A 511 -20.27 -10.59 20.01
N ARG A 512 -21.01 -9.91 19.13
CA ARG A 512 -22.27 -10.46 18.58
C ARG A 512 -22.04 -11.68 17.69
N GLN A 513 -20.99 -11.70 16.88
CA GLN A 513 -20.66 -12.84 16.02
C GLN A 513 -20.21 -14.07 16.82
N GLN A 514 -19.47 -13.87 17.91
CA GLN A 514 -19.10 -14.95 18.83
C GLN A 514 -20.33 -15.62 19.45
N ALA A 515 -21.30 -14.82 19.90
CA ALA A 515 -22.57 -15.35 20.41
C ALA A 515 -23.39 -16.07 19.30
N ALA A 516 -23.28 -15.62 18.05
CA ALA A 516 -23.89 -16.30 16.92
C ALA A 516 -23.21 -17.64 16.62
N LEU A 517 -21.87 -17.68 16.61
CA LEU A 517 -21.06 -18.88 16.34
C LEU A 517 -21.33 -20.00 17.36
N ALA A 518 -21.56 -19.66 18.63
CA ALA A 518 -21.94 -20.63 19.66
C ALA A 518 -23.24 -21.42 19.36
N ARG A 519 -24.07 -20.96 18.40
CA ARG A 519 -25.27 -21.67 17.93
C ARG A 519 -24.99 -22.66 16.78
N HIS A 520 -23.75 -22.71 16.30
CA HIS A 520 -23.26 -23.54 15.20
C HIS A 520 -22.11 -24.44 15.69
N PRO A 521 -22.39 -25.53 16.43
CA PRO A 521 -21.35 -26.42 16.95
C PRO A 521 -20.42 -26.97 15.87
N GLU A 522 -20.94 -27.18 14.66
CA GLU A 522 -20.21 -27.63 13.48
C GLU A 522 -19.15 -26.61 13.02
N LEU A 523 -19.40 -25.32 13.17
CA LEU A 523 -18.45 -24.25 12.83
C LEU A 523 -17.55 -23.87 14.00
N GLN A 524 -17.91 -24.26 15.23
CA GLN A 524 -17.10 -23.97 16.41
C GLN A 524 -15.73 -24.66 16.37
N GLU A 525 -15.65 -25.86 15.80
CA GLU A 525 -14.38 -26.56 15.59
C GLU A 525 -13.49 -25.85 14.56
N GLU A 526 -14.10 -25.27 13.52
CA GLU A 526 -13.38 -24.59 12.44
C GLU A 526 -12.97 -23.15 12.80
N LEU A 527 -13.88 -22.37 13.38
CA LEU A 527 -13.72 -20.92 13.61
C LEU A 527 -13.51 -20.54 15.08
N GLY A 528 -13.61 -21.49 16.02
CA GLY A 528 -13.54 -21.21 17.46
C GLY A 528 -12.26 -20.48 17.86
N HIS A 529 -11.10 -20.97 17.39
CA HIS A 529 -9.81 -20.34 17.68
C HIS A 529 -9.70 -18.90 17.14
N VAL A 530 -10.29 -18.64 15.97
CA VAL A 530 -10.31 -17.29 15.40
C VAL A 530 -11.24 -16.38 16.19
N SER A 531 -12.40 -16.90 16.60
CA SER A 531 -13.34 -16.17 17.47
C SER A 531 -12.70 -15.83 18.82
N ASP A 532 -11.90 -16.74 19.39
CA ASP A 532 -11.18 -16.51 20.65
C ASP A 532 -10.09 -15.45 20.48
N ALA A 533 -9.36 -15.46 19.35
CA ALA A 533 -8.36 -14.45 19.03
C ALA A 533 -9.00 -13.05 18.92
N LEU A 534 -10.13 -12.93 18.21
CA LEU A 534 -10.88 -11.68 18.10
C LEU A 534 -11.43 -11.20 19.45
N ALA A 535 -11.93 -12.12 20.29
CA ALA A 535 -12.37 -11.79 21.65
C ALA A 535 -11.20 -11.25 22.48
N ARG A 536 -10.03 -11.87 22.39
CA ARG A 536 -8.83 -11.41 23.09
C ARG A 536 -8.36 -10.04 22.59
N ILE A 537 -8.42 -9.77 21.29
CA ILE A 537 -8.16 -8.43 20.74
C ILE A 537 -9.15 -7.41 21.32
N ALA A 538 -10.44 -7.74 21.36
CA ALA A 538 -11.46 -6.87 21.93
C ALA A 538 -11.20 -6.56 23.41
N ASP A 539 -10.81 -7.55 24.21
CA ASP A 539 -10.53 -7.37 25.63
C ASP A 539 -9.25 -6.55 25.87
N ILE A 540 -8.22 -6.74 25.04
CA ILE A 540 -7.00 -5.91 25.05
C ILE A 540 -7.34 -4.44 24.77
N VAL A 541 -8.21 -4.18 23.79
CA VAL A 541 -8.61 -2.82 23.41
C VAL A 541 -9.52 -2.18 24.46
N ALA A 542 -10.39 -2.96 25.10
CA ALA A 542 -11.25 -2.48 26.18
C ALA A 542 -10.51 -2.20 27.49
N GLY A 543 -9.25 -2.63 27.62
CA GLY A 543 -8.48 -2.54 28.86
C GLY A 543 -8.91 -3.58 29.92
N ASP A 544 -9.69 -4.58 29.51
CA ASP A 544 -10.22 -5.66 30.36
C ASP A 544 -9.24 -6.84 30.49
N SER A 545 -8.05 -6.77 29.86
CA SER A 545 -7.07 -7.85 29.92
C SER A 545 -6.39 -7.92 31.29
N ASP A 546 -6.55 -9.07 31.94
CA ASP A 546 -5.92 -9.52 33.20
C ASP A 546 -4.38 -9.72 33.05
N SER A 547 -3.67 -8.78 32.41
CA SER A 547 -2.20 -8.82 32.32
C SER A 547 -1.56 -8.32 33.61
N ASP A 548 -1.79 -9.06 34.69
CA ASP A 548 -1.02 -9.00 35.95
C ASP A 548 0.46 -9.40 35.75
N ALA A 549 0.86 -9.78 34.53
CA ALA A 549 2.24 -9.98 34.11
C ALA A 549 2.58 -8.96 33.02
N GLY A 550 3.39 -7.95 33.33
CA GLY A 550 3.80 -6.84 32.45
C GLY A 550 4.53 -7.25 31.16
N THR A 551 3.85 -7.99 30.29
CA THR A 551 4.29 -8.46 28.98
C THR A 551 3.29 -7.91 27.97
N PRO A 552 3.72 -7.12 26.96
CA PRO A 552 2.85 -6.65 25.89
C PRO A 552 2.11 -7.82 25.22
N ALA A 553 0.87 -7.60 24.79
CA ALA A 553 0.16 -8.60 24.00
C ALA A 553 0.94 -8.89 22.71
N ASP A 554 1.26 -10.17 22.48
CA ASP A 554 1.89 -10.61 21.23
C ASP A 554 0.83 -10.67 20.12
N PHE A 555 0.60 -9.55 19.45
CA PHE A 555 -0.33 -9.47 18.32
C PHE A 555 0.07 -10.35 17.13
N GLY A 556 1.33 -10.79 17.05
CA GLY A 556 1.77 -11.79 16.07
C GLY A 556 1.05 -13.13 16.29
N THR A 557 0.91 -13.57 17.54
CA THR A 557 0.14 -14.79 17.87
C THR A 557 -1.36 -14.63 17.61
N LEU A 558 -1.89 -13.40 17.71
CA LEU A 558 -3.30 -13.09 17.46
C LEU A 558 -3.63 -12.95 15.97
N ALA A 559 -2.63 -12.71 15.12
CA ALA A 559 -2.79 -12.70 13.67
C ALA A 559 -2.92 -14.11 13.06
N GLY A 560 -2.55 -15.14 13.83
CA GLY A 560 -2.55 -16.54 13.38
C GLY A 560 -1.20 -16.98 12.78
N PRO A 561 -1.16 -18.14 12.11
CA PRO A 561 -2.31 -18.87 11.55
C PRO A 561 -3.14 -19.63 12.59
N PHE A 562 -4.45 -19.71 12.35
CA PHE A 562 -5.43 -20.53 13.08
C PHE A 562 -5.97 -21.61 12.15
N GLY A 563 -5.30 -22.76 12.11
CA GLY A 563 -5.56 -23.77 11.08
C GLY A 563 -5.23 -23.21 9.69
N GLU A 564 -6.26 -23.07 8.85
CA GLU A 564 -6.12 -22.54 7.49
C GLU A 564 -6.51 -21.06 7.36
N TYR A 565 -6.74 -20.38 8.48
CA TYR A 565 -7.13 -18.97 8.52
C TYR A 565 -6.02 -18.08 9.09
N VAL A 566 -5.97 -16.84 8.63
CA VAL A 566 -5.22 -15.74 9.28
C VAL A 566 -6.17 -14.58 9.57
N LEU A 567 -5.78 -13.74 10.52
CA LEU A 567 -6.53 -12.59 10.99
C LEU A 567 -5.70 -11.30 10.81
N PRO A 568 -5.70 -10.70 9.61
CA PRO A 568 -4.80 -9.59 9.27
C PRO A 568 -4.97 -8.36 10.16
N ILE A 569 -6.21 -8.10 10.62
CA ILE A 569 -6.53 -6.91 11.41
C ILE A 569 -5.75 -6.84 12.74
N ALA A 570 -5.28 -7.95 13.27
CA ALA A 570 -4.56 -8.00 14.56
C ALA A 570 -3.35 -7.04 14.57
N GLN A 571 -2.61 -6.95 13.47
CA GLN A 571 -1.46 -6.05 13.38
C GLN A 571 -1.88 -4.59 13.36
N ALA A 572 -2.91 -4.22 12.59
CA ALA A 572 -3.36 -2.84 12.57
C ALA A 572 -3.99 -2.40 13.89
N VAL A 573 -4.62 -3.32 14.63
CA VAL A 573 -5.04 -3.03 16.01
C VAL A 573 -3.84 -2.78 16.91
N SER A 574 -2.75 -3.53 16.76
CA SER A 574 -1.50 -3.27 17.49
C SER A 574 -0.95 -1.87 17.22
N GLU A 575 -0.86 -1.50 15.94
CA GLU A 575 -0.38 -0.18 15.50
C GLU A 575 -1.33 0.95 15.91
N TRP A 576 -2.64 0.73 15.84
CA TRP A 576 -3.64 1.67 16.32
C TRP A 576 -3.54 1.84 17.83
N GLN A 577 -3.50 0.75 18.60
CA GLN A 577 -3.37 0.80 20.06
C GLN A 577 -2.09 1.51 20.47
N SER A 578 -0.98 1.32 19.75
CA SER A 578 0.26 2.06 20.02
C SER A 578 0.13 3.58 19.85
N ARG A 579 -0.85 4.03 19.04
CA ARG A 579 -1.14 5.44 18.75
C ARG A 579 -2.29 6.01 19.58
N THR A 580 -3.27 5.19 19.97
CA THR A 580 -4.53 5.62 20.61
C THR A 580 -4.70 5.18 22.04
N ALA A 581 -3.85 4.27 22.56
CA ALA A 581 -3.86 3.93 23.97
C ALA A 581 -3.74 5.21 24.81
N PRO A 582 -4.61 5.41 25.81
CA PRO A 582 -4.51 6.54 26.72
C PRO A 582 -3.08 6.64 27.27
N VAL A 583 -2.47 7.80 27.02
CA VAL A 583 -1.12 8.24 27.41
C VAL A 583 -0.63 7.49 28.65
N ASP A 584 0.23 6.50 28.42
CA ASP A 584 0.57 5.45 29.37
C ASP A 584 1.19 6.02 30.65
N SER A 585 0.35 6.21 31.67
CA SER A 585 0.78 6.64 33.00
C SER A 585 1.81 5.67 33.61
N ASN A 586 1.88 4.41 33.16
CA ASN A 586 2.90 3.46 33.60
C ASN A 586 4.25 3.75 32.94
N ARG A 587 4.29 4.13 31.65
CA ARG A 587 5.52 4.59 30.98
C ARG A 587 6.03 5.90 31.57
N ALA A 588 5.15 6.87 31.81
CA ALA A 588 5.52 8.11 32.46
C ALA A 588 6.09 7.86 33.88
N ARG A 589 5.46 6.97 34.67
CA ARG A 589 6.01 6.51 35.97
C ARG A 589 7.33 5.76 35.83
N ALA A 590 7.52 4.99 34.76
CA ALA A 590 8.75 4.25 34.52
C ALA A 590 9.92 5.17 34.19
N ALA A 591 9.69 6.15 33.31
CA ALA A 591 10.66 7.18 32.96
C ALA A 591 11.04 8.05 34.16
N LEU A 592 10.08 8.37 35.03
CA LEU A 592 10.32 9.18 36.22
C LEU A 592 11.37 8.59 37.17
N ARG A 593 11.63 7.28 37.10
CA ARG A 593 12.70 6.62 37.89
C ARG A 593 14.10 7.15 37.60
N SER A 594 14.31 7.78 36.44
CA SER A 594 15.58 8.45 36.10
C SER A 594 15.78 9.77 36.85
N TRP A 595 14.76 10.27 37.56
CA TRP A 595 14.82 11.45 38.44
C TRP A 595 14.36 11.11 39.86
N PRO A 596 15.20 10.46 40.70
CA PRO A 596 14.81 10.01 42.04
C PRO A 596 14.29 11.12 42.96
N GLU A 597 14.74 12.36 42.76
CA GLU A 597 14.34 13.54 43.53
C GLU A 597 12.98 14.11 43.12
N VAL A 598 12.45 13.71 41.97
CA VAL A 598 11.15 14.15 41.44
C VAL A 598 10.08 13.16 41.92
N THR A 599 9.30 13.57 42.92
CA THR A 599 8.30 12.73 43.59
C THR A 599 6.92 13.39 43.61
N GLY A 600 5.84 12.58 43.53
CA GLY A 600 4.46 13.05 43.65
C GLY A 600 3.45 12.29 42.79
N SER A 601 2.19 12.74 42.81
CA SER A 601 1.15 12.27 41.88
C SER A 601 1.50 12.68 40.45
N LEU A 602 1.13 11.84 39.49
CA LEU A 602 1.31 12.10 38.07
C LEU A 602 -0.05 12.43 37.46
N GLU A 603 -0.21 13.67 37.00
CA GLU A 603 -1.47 14.24 36.50
C GLU A 603 -1.27 14.66 35.04
N PRO A 604 -1.97 14.06 34.07
CA PRO A 604 -1.85 14.47 32.67
C PRO A 604 -2.32 15.91 32.49
N ILE A 605 -1.62 16.66 31.63
CA ILE A 605 -1.99 18.02 31.24
C ILE A 605 -2.47 17.95 29.79
N ASP A 606 -3.77 18.15 29.57
CA ASP A 606 -4.39 18.10 28.23
C ASP A 606 -4.02 19.32 27.34
N ALA A 607 -3.30 20.30 27.89
CA ALA A 607 -2.79 21.47 27.18
C ALA A 607 -1.36 21.21 26.67
N GLY A 608 -1.24 20.65 25.47
CA GLY A 608 0.03 20.41 24.78
C GLY A 608 -0.19 19.74 23.43
N HIS A 609 0.12 20.44 22.33
CA HIS A 609 -0.27 20.02 20.98
C HIS A 609 0.59 18.89 20.40
N ILE A 610 1.83 18.67 20.90
CA ILE A 610 2.78 17.74 20.28
C ILE A 610 3.32 16.68 21.25
N ASN A 611 3.77 17.07 22.46
CA ASN A 611 4.37 16.15 23.44
C ASN A 611 3.39 15.68 24.52
N ASP A 612 3.61 14.48 25.04
CA ASP A 612 2.88 13.98 26.22
C ASP A 612 3.38 14.71 27.46
N THR A 613 2.50 15.43 28.17
CA THR A 613 2.89 16.32 29.26
C THR A 613 2.15 15.98 30.55
N TYR A 614 2.88 15.91 31.67
CA TYR A 614 2.34 15.56 32.97
C TYR A 614 2.85 16.52 34.07
N LEU A 615 1.95 16.92 34.97
CA LEU A 615 2.30 17.56 36.24
C LEU A 615 2.68 16.48 37.26
N VAL A 616 3.87 16.60 37.86
CA VAL A 616 4.37 15.67 38.88
C VAL A 616 4.45 16.37 40.23
N GLY A 617 3.60 15.96 41.17
CA GLY A 617 3.56 16.45 42.54
C GLY A 617 3.32 17.97 42.67
N GLY A 618 2.74 18.60 41.63
CA GLY A 618 2.54 20.04 41.55
C GLY A 618 3.81 20.88 41.37
N ARG A 619 4.99 20.24 41.20
CA ARG A 619 6.30 20.92 41.25
C ARG A 619 7.17 20.70 40.02
N HIS A 620 6.86 19.72 39.19
CA HIS A 620 7.63 19.41 37.99
C HIS A 620 6.72 19.10 36.82
N ILE A 621 7.20 19.35 35.61
CA ILE A 621 6.56 18.98 34.37
C ILE A 621 7.39 17.87 33.72
N LEU A 622 6.83 16.67 33.61
CA LEU A 622 7.42 15.56 32.88
C LEU A 622 6.89 15.58 31.44
N GLN A 623 7.78 15.49 30.46
CA GLN A 623 7.41 15.42 29.05
C GLN A 623 8.04 14.21 28.36
N GLY A 624 7.23 13.48 27.61
CA GLY A 624 7.67 12.49 26.63
C GLY A 624 7.70 13.12 25.23
N LEU A 625 8.87 13.10 24.58
CA LEU A 625 9.04 13.70 23.26
C LEU A 625 8.38 12.85 22.18
N ASN A 626 7.57 13.49 21.34
CA ASN A 626 6.85 12.81 20.27
C ASN A 626 7.79 12.47 19.10
N ARG A 627 8.15 11.19 18.96
CA ARG A 627 9.05 10.69 17.91
C ARG A 627 8.49 10.75 16.49
N ALA A 628 7.16 10.81 16.33
CA ALA A 628 6.56 10.97 15.01
C ALA A 628 6.83 12.38 14.45
N VAL A 629 6.93 13.38 15.33
CA VAL A 629 7.25 14.76 14.97
C VAL A 629 8.76 15.02 15.01
N PHE A 630 9.42 14.60 16.08
CA PHE A 630 10.86 14.79 16.30
C PHE A 630 11.61 13.49 15.98
N ARG A 631 12.08 13.35 14.74
CA ARG A 631 12.79 12.14 14.27
C ARG A 631 14.11 11.88 15.01
N SER A 632 14.74 12.93 15.55
CA SER A 632 15.88 12.82 16.46
C SER A 632 15.65 13.66 17.72
N PRO A 633 14.97 13.11 18.74
CA PRO A 633 14.76 13.80 20.01
C PRO A 633 16.08 14.15 20.72
N GLU A 634 17.15 13.40 20.46
CA GLU A 634 18.49 13.70 20.98
C GLU A 634 19.08 14.96 20.35
N ALA A 635 18.84 15.21 19.06
CA ALA A 635 19.22 16.46 18.39
C ALA A 635 18.50 17.66 19.00
N LEU A 636 17.20 17.51 19.30
CA LEU A 636 16.42 18.51 20.02
C LEU A 636 17.04 18.82 21.38
N MET A 637 17.38 17.80 22.17
CA MET A 637 18.00 18.01 23.48
C MET A 637 19.40 18.65 23.37
N ARG A 638 20.18 18.36 22.31
CA ARG A 638 21.45 19.04 22.03
C ARG A 638 21.23 20.53 21.72
N ASN A 639 20.30 20.85 20.83
CA ASN A 639 19.93 22.24 20.50
C ASN A 639 19.51 23.02 21.75
N LEU A 640 18.64 22.43 22.58
CA LEU A 640 18.18 23.02 23.84
C LEU A 640 19.35 23.28 24.80
N ALA A 641 20.25 22.31 24.97
CA ALA A 641 21.42 22.47 25.83
C ALA A 641 22.35 23.58 25.36
N MET A 642 22.52 23.77 24.04
CA MET A 642 23.31 24.85 23.47
C MET A 642 22.66 26.22 23.72
N ALA A 643 21.34 26.32 23.51
CA ALA A 643 20.60 27.55 23.75
C ALA A 643 20.66 27.99 25.22
N LEU A 644 20.46 27.07 26.16
CA LEU A 644 20.55 27.32 27.60
C LEU A 644 21.94 27.81 28.03
N ARG A 645 23.01 27.21 27.47
CA ARG A 645 24.39 27.65 27.78
C ARG A 645 24.69 29.06 27.30
N HIS A 646 24.15 29.45 26.15
CA HIS A 646 24.38 30.78 25.57
C HIS A 646 23.58 31.87 26.29
N GLU A 647 22.30 31.63 26.56
CA GLU A 647 21.41 32.61 27.20
C GLU A 647 21.79 32.88 28.67
N GLY A 648 22.28 31.84 29.36
CA GLY A 648 22.82 31.97 30.71
C GLY A 648 21.76 31.93 31.83
N GLY A 649 20.55 31.45 31.54
CA GLY A 649 19.51 31.13 32.52
C GLY A 649 18.71 32.33 33.04
N LYS A 650 18.52 33.38 32.22
CA LYS A 650 17.72 34.56 32.61
C LYS A 650 16.28 34.42 32.13
N LEU A 651 16.08 33.95 30.90
CA LEU A 651 14.77 33.86 30.25
C LEU A 651 14.37 32.42 29.90
N LEU A 652 15.31 31.46 29.91
CA LEU A 652 15.04 30.05 29.59
C LEU A 652 15.10 29.16 30.83
N LEU A 653 14.21 28.17 30.88
CA LEU A 653 14.15 27.21 31.98
C LEU A 653 15.01 25.97 31.67
N PRO A 654 16.05 25.68 32.47
CA PRO A 654 16.83 24.46 32.28
C PRO A 654 16.03 23.22 32.73
N PRO A 655 16.18 22.07 32.04
CA PRO A 655 15.63 20.81 32.52
C PRO A 655 16.33 20.35 33.79
N VAL A 656 15.62 19.58 34.61
CA VAL A 656 16.15 18.89 35.78
C VAL A 656 17.04 17.76 35.29
N ALA A 657 18.29 17.71 35.76
CA ALA A 657 19.21 16.63 35.41
C ALA A 657 18.79 15.29 36.01
N THR A 658 19.04 14.21 35.28
CA THR A 658 18.88 12.83 35.76
C THR A 658 19.90 12.49 36.85
N SER A 659 19.78 11.31 37.47
CA SER A 659 20.77 10.81 38.43
C SER A 659 22.20 10.76 37.91
N ASP A 660 22.36 10.62 36.59
CA ASP A 660 23.66 10.51 35.91
C ASP A 660 24.16 11.88 35.39
N GLY A 661 23.41 12.95 35.64
CA GLY A 661 23.77 14.33 35.27
C GLY A 661 23.32 14.76 33.87
N GLU A 662 22.60 13.91 33.14
CA GLU A 662 22.11 14.20 31.78
C GLU A 662 20.79 15.00 31.81
N PRO A 663 20.51 15.87 30.82
CA PRO A 663 19.29 16.71 30.81
C PRO A 663 18.02 15.98 30.37
N TYR A 664 18.12 14.69 30.00
CA TYR A 664 17.01 13.83 29.59
C TYR A 664 17.32 12.36 29.93
N ALA A 665 16.31 11.50 29.82
CA ALA A 665 16.45 10.05 29.94
C ALA A 665 15.78 9.35 28.75
N THR A 666 16.23 8.12 28.47
CA THR A 666 15.66 7.26 27.43
C THR A 666 15.02 6.04 28.08
N ASP A 667 13.77 5.73 27.73
CA ASP A 667 13.08 4.53 28.24
C ASP A 667 13.48 3.25 27.48
N ALA A 668 12.95 2.10 27.91
CA ALA A 668 13.27 0.80 27.29
C ALA A 668 12.80 0.67 25.83
N ASN A 669 11.84 1.49 25.39
CA ASN A 669 11.37 1.56 24.01
C ASN A 669 12.20 2.58 23.19
N GLY A 670 13.19 3.20 23.82
CA GLY A 670 14.03 4.24 23.28
C GLY A 670 13.44 5.65 23.43
N ASP A 671 12.21 5.81 23.91
CA ASP A 671 11.57 7.13 23.90
C ASP A 671 12.26 8.10 24.86
N VAL A 672 12.38 9.37 24.45
CA VAL A 672 13.13 10.39 25.17
C VAL A 672 12.19 11.18 26.07
N TRP A 673 12.56 11.25 27.34
CA TRP A 673 11.82 11.93 28.39
C TRP A 673 12.66 13.06 29.00
N ARG A 674 12.02 14.14 29.40
CA ARG A 674 12.66 15.27 30.10
C ARG A 674 11.77 15.82 31.20
N VAL A 675 12.39 16.41 32.22
CA VAL A 675 11.68 17.03 33.35
C VAL A 675 12.05 18.51 33.44
N PHE A 676 11.06 19.39 33.57
CA PHE A 676 11.25 20.80 33.89
C PHE A 676 10.73 21.14 35.27
N PRO A 677 11.28 22.16 35.96
CA PRO A 677 10.65 22.72 37.13
C PRO A 677 9.29 23.34 36.75
N HIS A 678 8.24 23.06 37.52
CA HIS A 678 6.98 23.78 37.39
C HIS A 678 7.13 25.13 38.10
N VAL A 679 7.14 26.21 37.32
CA VAL A 679 7.25 27.58 37.84
C VAL A 679 5.83 28.14 38.02
N PRO A 680 5.42 28.50 39.26
CA PRO A 680 4.15 29.17 39.48
C PRO A 680 4.06 30.44 38.63
N SER A 681 3.12 30.48 37.69
CA SER A 681 3.04 31.51 36.66
C SER A 681 1.61 31.66 36.13
N ARG A 682 1.37 32.75 35.41
CA ARG A 682 0.16 32.96 34.59
C ARG A 682 0.52 32.66 33.13
N SER A 683 -0.31 31.89 32.43
CA SER A 683 -0.25 31.74 30.98
C SER A 683 -1.58 32.16 30.38
N PHE A 684 -1.55 32.65 29.13
CA PHE A 684 -2.72 33.23 28.48
C PHE A 684 -2.89 32.65 27.08
N GLN A 685 -4.12 32.25 26.75
CA GLN A 685 -4.52 31.94 25.38
C GLN A 685 -4.80 33.22 24.59
N THR A 686 -5.27 34.27 25.26
CA THR A 686 -5.45 35.61 24.70
C THR A 686 -4.85 36.62 25.66
N LEU A 687 -3.90 37.43 25.18
CA LEU A 687 -3.21 38.40 26.04
C LEU A 687 -4.12 39.59 26.42
N PRO A 688 -4.20 39.93 27.72
CA PRO A 688 -4.66 41.23 28.20
C PRO A 688 -3.83 42.37 27.62
N ASP A 689 -4.46 43.53 27.43
CA ASP A 689 -3.84 44.70 26.78
C ASP A 689 -2.57 45.18 27.52
N GLU A 690 -2.58 45.13 28.86
CA GLU A 690 -1.44 45.51 29.70
C GLU A 690 -0.21 44.59 29.56
N LEU A 691 -0.39 43.37 29.07
CA LEU A 691 0.69 42.37 28.92
C LEU A 691 1.29 42.33 27.51
N LEU A 692 0.76 43.11 26.55
CA LEU A 692 1.22 43.11 25.16
C LEU A 692 2.66 43.62 25.02
N ALA A 693 3.00 44.73 25.67
CA ALA A 693 4.35 45.28 25.62
C ALA A 693 5.37 44.38 26.33
N PRO A 694 5.11 43.85 27.55
CA PRO A 694 5.98 42.85 28.17
C PRO A 694 6.19 41.59 27.33
N ALA A 695 5.14 41.10 26.64
CA ALA A 695 5.24 39.96 25.75
C ALA A 695 6.16 40.25 24.54
N GLY A 696 5.99 41.42 23.92
CA GLY A 696 6.88 41.90 22.88
C GLY A 696 8.34 41.99 23.35
N GLU A 697 8.56 42.63 24.51
CA GLU A 697 9.90 42.83 25.09
C GLU A 697 10.61 41.49 25.35
N ALA A 698 9.89 40.49 25.86
CA ALA A 698 10.46 39.16 26.14
C ALA A 698 10.96 38.46 24.86
N PHE A 699 10.15 38.37 23.81
CA PHE A 699 10.57 37.72 22.55
C PHE A 699 11.56 38.56 21.74
N GLY A 700 11.45 39.89 21.77
CA GLY A 700 12.45 40.78 21.18
C GLY A 700 13.82 40.61 21.87
N GLY A 701 13.81 40.50 23.20
CA GLY A 701 14.99 40.24 24.02
C GLY A 701 15.56 38.83 23.81
N PHE A 702 14.70 37.82 23.62
CA PHE A 702 15.11 36.47 23.23
C PHE A 702 15.92 36.50 21.93
N LEU A 703 15.38 37.09 20.86
CA LEU A 703 16.06 37.19 19.56
C LEU A 703 17.33 38.07 19.59
N ALA A 704 17.36 39.08 20.46
CA ALA A 704 18.55 39.89 20.70
C ALA A 704 19.66 39.07 21.40
N THR A 705 19.30 38.21 22.35
CA THR A 705 20.24 37.36 23.08
C THR A 705 20.95 36.37 22.16
N PHE A 706 20.27 35.91 21.11
CA PHE A 706 20.84 34.98 20.12
C PHE A 706 21.46 35.67 18.89
N ALA A 707 21.60 36.99 18.87
CA ALA A 707 22.17 37.72 17.73
C ALA A 707 23.63 37.31 17.42
N ASP A 708 24.40 36.98 18.45
CA ASP A 708 25.80 36.55 18.35
C ASP A 708 25.99 35.03 18.47
N PHE A 709 24.90 34.24 18.50
CA PHE A 709 24.99 32.78 18.49
C PHE A 709 25.61 32.28 17.18
N ARG A 710 26.59 31.38 17.27
CA ARG A 710 27.35 30.86 16.10
C ARG A 710 27.40 29.34 16.01
N GLU A 711 26.96 28.62 17.03
CA GLU A 711 26.98 27.16 16.98
C GLU A 711 25.85 26.64 16.04
N PRO A 712 26.09 25.58 15.25
CA PRO A 712 25.09 25.07 14.33
C PRO A 712 24.00 24.27 15.07
N LEU A 713 22.74 24.63 14.87
CA LEU A 713 21.60 23.83 15.33
C LEU A 713 21.25 22.74 14.31
N GLU A 714 20.89 21.56 14.80
CA GLU A 714 20.44 20.45 13.96
C GLU A 714 18.95 20.61 13.61
N PRO A 715 18.50 20.33 12.37
CA PRO A 715 17.08 20.32 12.04
C PRO A 715 16.35 19.20 12.79
N VAL A 716 15.31 19.55 13.54
CA VAL A 716 14.54 18.59 14.37
C VAL A 716 13.17 18.24 13.76
N ILE A 717 12.68 19.06 12.84
CA ILE A 717 11.47 18.85 12.04
C ILE A 717 11.81 19.14 10.58
N ASP A 718 11.60 18.16 9.70
CA ASP A 718 11.89 18.28 8.27
C ASP A 718 10.96 19.32 7.62
N GLY A 719 11.54 20.27 6.87
CA GLY A 719 10.77 21.30 6.14
C GLY A 719 9.99 22.28 7.02
N PHE A 720 10.33 22.41 8.31
CA PHE A 720 9.63 23.32 9.22
C PHE A 720 9.81 24.79 8.82
N LEU A 721 8.69 25.53 8.77
CA LEU A 721 8.59 26.91 8.26
C LEU A 721 9.00 27.10 6.78
N ASP A 722 9.06 26.01 6.00
CA ASP A 722 9.27 26.07 4.55
C ASP A 722 7.91 26.11 3.82
N LEU A 723 7.60 27.28 3.23
CA LEU A 723 6.33 27.48 2.51
C LEU A 723 6.20 26.56 1.28
N GLU A 724 7.29 26.35 0.52
CA GLU A 724 7.23 25.51 -0.69
C GLU A 724 6.99 24.05 -0.32
N HIS A 725 7.59 23.60 0.79
CA HIS A 725 7.33 22.28 1.35
C HIS A 725 5.83 22.09 1.67
N TYR A 726 5.21 23.06 2.35
CA TYR A 726 3.80 22.97 2.71
C TYR A 726 2.85 23.10 1.51
N LEU A 727 3.18 23.94 0.53
CA LEU A 727 2.41 24.04 -0.71
C LEU A 727 2.46 22.74 -1.52
N ALA A 728 3.63 22.12 -1.64
CA ALA A 728 3.78 20.82 -2.29
C ALA A 728 2.97 19.72 -1.58
N ALA A 729 2.98 19.71 -0.24
CA ALA A 729 2.18 18.77 0.54
C ALA A 729 0.67 18.96 0.33
N LEU A 730 0.19 20.22 0.29
CA LEU A 730 -1.20 20.54 0.00
C LEU A 730 -1.60 20.12 -1.43
N ASP A 731 -0.73 20.35 -2.42
CA ASP A 731 -0.98 19.99 -3.82
C ASP A 731 -1.14 18.48 -4.01
N ALA A 732 -0.41 17.67 -3.24
CA ALA A 732 -0.49 16.22 -3.30
C ALA A 732 -1.86 15.66 -2.82
N VAL A 733 -2.58 16.41 -1.98
CA VAL A 733 -3.85 15.96 -1.37
C VAL A 733 -5.06 16.83 -1.78
N SER A 734 -4.83 17.79 -2.68
CA SER A 734 -5.80 18.78 -3.12
C SER A 734 -6.97 18.17 -3.89
N ASP A 735 -8.19 18.58 -3.54
CA ASP A 735 -9.43 18.23 -4.25
C ASP A 735 -9.95 19.36 -5.18
N GLY A 736 -9.23 20.48 -5.24
CA GLY A 736 -9.64 21.69 -5.98
C GLY A 736 -10.78 22.49 -5.33
N GLY A 737 -11.03 22.31 -4.03
CA GLY A 737 -12.06 23.00 -3.25
C GLY A 737 -11.91 24.52 -3.16
N PRO A 738 -12.93 25.24 -2.64
CA PRO A 738 -12.93 26.71 -2.57
C PRO A 738 -11.74 27.31 -1.81
N LEU A 739 -11.36 26.71 -0.68
CA LEU A 739 -10.26 27.19 0.15
C LEU A 739 -8.90 27.03 -0.54
N ILE A 740 -8.74 25.96 -1.33
CA ILE A 740 -7.54 25.72 -2.13
C ILE A 740 -7.39 26.79 -3.22
N ARG A 741 -8.49 27.16 -3.89
CA ARG A 741 -8.45 28.26 -4.88
C ARG A 741 -8.03 29.58 -4.26
N GLU A 742 -8.50 29.85 -3.04
CA GLU A 742 -8.13 31.04 -2.29
C GLU A 742 -6.64 31.03 -1.91
N ILE A 743 -6.14 29.91 -1.37
CA ILE A 743 -4.72 29.72 -1.07
C ILE A 743 -3.86 29.92 -2.33
N ASN A 744 -4.30 29.37 -3.47
CA ASN A 744 -3.61 29.52 -4.74
C ASN A 744 -3.52 30.98 -5.20
N GLY A 745 -4.50 31.82 -4.86
CA GLY A 745 -4.48 33.25 -5.15
C GLY A 745 -3.47 34.05 -4.32
N LEU A 746 -3.01 33.49 -3.19
CA LEU A 746 -2.05 34.14 -2.28
C LEU A 746 -0.63 33.57 -2.38
N ARG A 747 -0.40 32.49 -3.13
CA ARG A 747 0.92 31.82 -3.23
C ARG A 747 2.06 32.78 -3.53
N ASP A 748 1.88 33.62 -4.55
CA ASP A 748 2.93 34.54 -5.02
C ASP A 748 3.07 35.80 -4.16
N ARG A 749 2.22 35.97 -3.13
CA ARG A 749 2.26 37.15 -2.25
C ARG A 749 3.45 37.14 -1.31
N PHE A 750 3.93 35.96 -0.94
CA PHE A 750 4.91 35.79 0.12
C PHE A 750 6.25 35.32 -0.43
N ARG A 751 7.33 35.73 0.24
CA ARG A 751 8.69 35.31 -0.09
C ARG A 751 9.20 34.33 0.96
N PRO A 752 10.06 33.36 0.59
CA PRO A 752 10.72 32.50 1.55
C PRO A 752 11.53 33.28 2.61
N GLY A 753 11.80 32.60 3.72
CA GLY A 753 12.65 33.07 4.80
C GLY A 753 14.08 33.29 4.38
N GLU A 754 14.76 34.25 4.99
CA GLU A 754 16.23 34.30 4.95
C GLU A 754 16.73 33.89 6.34
N PRO A 755 17.38 32.72 6.48
CA PRO A 755 17.91 32.28 7.75
C PRO A 755 19.04 33.22 8.21
N GLN A 756 18.76 34.07 9.20
CA GLN A 756 19.68 35.11 9.66
C GLN A 756 20.25 34.83 11.05
N ARG A 757 19.46 34.25 11.94
CA ARG A 757 19.84 33.97 13.33
C ARG A 757 18.99 32.86 13.93
N VAL A 758 19.32 32.44 15.14
CA VAL A 758 18.48 31.50 15.89
C VAL A 758 17.15 32.19 16.22
N ILE A 759 16.06 31.50 15.89
CA ILE A 759 14.69 31.89 16.20
C ILE A 759 14.04 30.84 17.10
N HIS A 760 12.95 31.22 17.77
CA HIS A 760 12.13 30.33 18.56
C HIS A 760 11.43 29.29 17.69
N GLY A 761 10.86 29.71 16.55
CA GLY A 761 10.20 28.83 15.57
C GLY A 761 8.70 28.61 15.83
N ASP A 762 8.27 28.66 17.10
CA ASP A 762 6.85 28.66 17.52
C ASP A 762 6.57 29.81 18.50
N CYS A 763 6.74 31.04 18.05
CA CYS A 763 6.78 32.24 18.90
C CYS A 763 5.36 32.72 19.30
N LYS A 764 4.66 31.95 20.12
CA LYS A 764 3.26 32.23 20.51
C LYS A 764 3.13 32.84 21.90
N VAL A 765 2.04 33.58 22.12
CA VAL A 765 1.74 34.22 23.42
C VAL A 765 1.60 33.24 24.59
N ASN A 766 1.15 32.01 24.34
CA ASN A 766 1.03 30.96 25.35
C ASN A 766 2.36 30.29 25.70
N ASN A 767 3.42 30.57 24.95
CA ASN A 767 4.80 30.14 25.23
C ASN A 767 5.55 31.12 26.16
N LEU A 768 4.82 32.05 26.77
CA LEU A 768 5.32 32.97 27.79
C LEU A 768 4.72 32.63 29.16
N LEU A 769 5.59 32.49 30.17
CA LEU A 769 5.21 32.37 31.56
C LEU A 769 5.30 33.73 32.24
N PHE A 770 4.17 34.29 32.65
CA PHE A 770 4.13 35.57 33.37
C PHE A 770 4.19 35.39 34.87
N HIS A 771 4.72 36.40 35.57
CA HIS A 771 4.75 36.40 37.03
C HIS A 771 3.32 36.34 37.61
N PRO A 772 3.08 35.58 38.70
CA PRO A 772 1.75 35.40 39.30
C PRO A 772 1.04 36.71 39.66
N THR A 773 1.80 37.74 40.01
CA THR A 773 1.29 39.02 40.51
C THR A 773 1.91 40.27 39.88
N GLN A 774 2.89 40.10 38.99
CA GLN A 774 3.60 41.21 38.32
C GLN A 774 3.42 41.07 36.81
N ASP A 775 3.47 42.18 36.10
CA ASP A 775 3.28 42.24 34.65
C ASP A 775 4.63 42.08 33.92
N GLU A 776 5.36 41.04 34.30
CA GLU A 776 6.66 40.67 33.75
C GLU A 776 6.65 39.21 33.29
N VAL A 777 7.43 38.91 32.24
CA VAL A 777 7.66 37.54 31.77
C VAL A 777 8.81 36.92 32.57
N ILE A 778 8.57 35.76 33.16
CA ILE A 778 9.57 34.97 33.88
C ILE A 778 10.37 34.09 32.91
N ALA A 779 9.70 33.47 31.94
CA ALA A 779 10.35 32.54 31.03
C ALA A 779 9.65 32.45 29.67
N VAL A 780 10.48 32.20 28.65
CA VAL A 780 10.05 31.69 27.34
C VAL A 780 10.20 30.17 27.36
N ILE A 781 9.15 29.46 26.98
CA ILE A 781 9.06 28.00 27.01
C ILE A 781 8.75 27.44 25.61
N ASP A 782 8.76 26.11 25.47
CA ASP A 782 8.50 25.41 24.20
C ASP A 782 9.57 25.63 23.11
N LEU A 783 10.84 25.43 23.50
CA LEU A 783 12.03 25.58 22.67
C LEU A 783 12.28 24.40 21.71
N ASP A 784 11.26 23.62 21.40
CA ASP A 784 11.37 22.40 20.61
C ASP A 784 11.59 22.67 19.12
N THR A 785 11.32 23.90 18.69
CA THR A 785 11.39 24.36 17.30
C THR A 785 12.54 25.33 17.05
N LEU A 786 13.50 25.41 17.97
CA LEU A 786 14.71 26.21 17.82
C LEU A 786 15.45 25.87 16.52
N MET A 787 15.65 26.88 15.68
CA MET A 787 16.30 26.72 14.39
C MET A 787 16.98 28.00 13.93
N LEU A 788 17.89 27.88 12.96
CA LEU A 788 18.34 29.04 12.20
C LEU A 788 17.21 29.46 11.25
N GLY A 789 16.70 30.69 11.41
CA GLY A 789 15.55 31.15 10.66
C GLY A 789 15.48 32.67 10.55
N ASP A 790 14.34 33.13 10.06
CA ASP A 790 14.08 34.55 9.86
C ASP A 790 13.44 35.17 11.10
N PRO A 791 14.05 36.18 11.74
CA PRO A 791 13.48 36.81 12.93
C PRO A 791 12.14 37.52 12.68
N ALA A 792 11.81 37.84 11.43
CA ALA A 792 10.49 38.35 11.09
C ALA A 792 9.39 37.30 11.33
N TRP A 793 9.68 36.01 11.21
CA TRP A 793 8.69 34.94 11.43
C TRP A 793 8.27 34.83 12.89
N ASP A 794 9.22 34.90 13.83
CA ASP A 794 8.90 34.92 15.26
C ASP A 794 8.04 36.14 15.61
N PHE A 795 8.41 37.32 15.09
CA PHE A 795 7.58 38.53 15.25
C PHE A 795 6.17 38.32 14.67
N GLY A 796 6.10 37.76 13.46
CA GLY A 796 4.84 37.47 12.79
C GLY A 796 3.96 36.50 13.57
N ASP A 797 4.53 35.44 14.13
CA ASP A 797 3.79 34.43 14.89
C ASP A 797 3.34 34.96 16.26
N LEU A 798 4.13 35.84 16.87
CA LEU A 798 3.77 36.53 18.10
C LEU A 798 2.57 37.47 17.88
N VAL A 799 2.64 38.31 16.84
CA VAL A 799 1.52 39.17 16.46
C VAL A 799 0.32 38.31 16.13
N ARG A 800 0.46 37.29 15.28
CA ARG A 800 -0.65 36.41 14.91
C ARG A 800 -1.33 35.81 16.13
N SER A 801 -0.58 35.17 17.03
CA SER A 801 -1.12 34.49 18.21
C SER A 801 -1.77 35.46 19.21
N ALA A 802 -1.35 36.73 19.26
CA ALA A 802 -2.00 37.74 20.09
C ALA A 802 -3.38 38.20 19.54
N PHE A 803 -3.69 37.86 18.29
CA PHE A 803 -4.92 38.23 17.56
C PHE A 803 -5.78 37.02 17.17
N ALA A 804 -5.21 35.81 17.19
CA ALA A 804 -5.93 34.56 17.06
C ALA A 804 -6.85 34.38 18.29
N GLY A 805 -8.12 34.02 18.06
CA GLY A 805 -9.05 33.67 19.14
C GLY A 805 -8.60 32.43 19.93
N THR A 806 -9.40 31.99 20.90
CA THR A 806 -9.12 30.78 21.69
C THR A 806 -8.96 29.53 20.82
N GLU A 807 -7.91 28.74 21.03
CA GLU A 807 -7.60 27.49 20.29
C GLU A 807 -7.47 27.65 18.77
N GLU A 808 -7.16 28.87 18.31
CA GLU A 808 -7.05 29.18 16.88
C GLU A 808 -8.37 28.92 16.11
N THR A 809 -9.51 28.84 16.82
CA THR A 809 -10.86 28.72 16.27
C THR A 809 -11.79 29.79 16.84
N HIS A 810 -12.72 30.28 16.03
CA HIS A 810 -13.74 31.30 16.35
C HIS A 810 -13.24 32.74 16.56
N ASP A 811 -13.94 33.66 15.88
CA ASP A 811 -13.89 35.12 15.99
C ASP A 811 -12.50 35.69 16.26
N ALA A 812 -11.60 35.59 15.26
CA ALA A 812 -10.39 36.39 15.24
C ALA A 812 -10.77 37.83 15.60
N ALA A 813 -10.07 38.41 16.58
CA ALA A 813 -10.39 39.77 17.00
C ALA A 813 -10.23 40.71 15.79
N PRO A 814 -11.10 41.73 15.62
CA PRO A 814 -10.86 42.75 14.61
C PRO A 814 -9.47 43.36 14.84
N PHE A 815 -8.76 43.67 13.75
CA PHE A 815 -7.44 44.28 13.85
C PHE A 815 -7.52 45.56 14.71
N SER A 816 -6.69 45.60 15.74
CA SER A 816 -6.62 46.67 16.73
C SER A 816 -5.26 47.33 16.63
N VAL A 817 -5.28 48.56 16.12
CA VAL A 817 -4.11 49.44 16.02
C VAL A 817 -3.38 49.55 17.36
N PHE A 818 -4.12 49.72 18.45
CA PHE A 818 -3.56 49.82 19.79
C PHE A 818 -2.81 48.54 20.20
N ARG A 819 -3.43 47.37 20.01
CA ARG A 819 -2.81 46.09 20.40
C ARG A 819 -1.54 45.83 19.61
N PHE A 820 -1.57 46.09 18.30
CA PHE A 820 -0.42 45.94 17.43
C PHE A 820 0.70 46.91 17.85
N GLU A 821 0.37 48.19 18.04
CA GLU A 821 1.34 49.21 18.43
C GLU A 821 2.01 48.89 19.78
N SER A 822 1.26 48.41 20.79
CA SER A 822 1.83 48.02 22.09
C SER A 822 2.79 46.85 22.00
N LEU A 823 2.41 45.79 21.27
CA LEU A 823 3.27 44.61 21.09
C LEU A 823 4.51 44.94 20.26
N CYS A 824 4.34 45.73 19.20
CA CYS A 824 5.41 46.25 18.35
C CYS A 824 6.40 47.12 19.14
N GLN A 825 5.92 48.04 19.99
CA GLN A 825 6.77 48.89 20.83
C GLN A 825 7.61 48.06 21.81
N GLY A 826 7.01 47.05 22.46
CA GLY A 826 7.74 46.13 23.33
C GLY A 826 8.80 45.33 22.57
N PHE A 827 8.45 44.77 21.42
CA PHE A 827 9.36 43.93 20.64
C PHE A 827 10.58 44.69 20.14
N PHE A 828 10.39 45.83 19.47
CA PHE A 828 11.52 46.57 18.88
C PHE A 828 12.32 47.38 19.91
N SER A 829 11.79 47.64 21.12
CA SER A 829 12.60 48.23 22.20
C SER A 829 13.70 47.27 22.67
N ALA A 830 13.43 45.96 22.68
CA ALA A 830 14.40 44.92 23.05
C ALA A 830 15.18 44.38 21.85
N PHE A 831 14.52 44.17 20.70
CA PHE A 831 15.15 43.61 19.50
C PHE A 831 16.05 44.60 18.76
N GLY A 832 15.69 45.90 18.81
CA GLY A 832 16.38 46.96 18.10
C GLY A 832 15.83 47.24 16.70
N LYS A 833 16.53 48.11 15.95
CA LYS A 833 16.08 48.60 14.64
C LYS A 833 16.21 47.54 13.54
N VAL A 834 15.24 47.51 12.63
CA VAL A 834 15.26 46.70 11.40
C VAL A 834 15.31 47.56 10.14
N ASP A 835 15.88 47.01 9.06
CA ASP A 835 16.01 47.70 7.77
C ASP A 835 14.87 47.36 6.79
N ASP A 836 14.30 46.14 6.87
CA ASP A 836 13.21 45.68 6.00
C ASP A 836 11.85 45.74 6.72
N LEU A 837 11.28 46.95 6.78
CA LEU A 837 9.98 47.19 7.43
C LEU A 837 8.84 46.40 6.77
N ALA A 838 8.88 46.26 5.44
CA ALA A 838 7.84 45.57 4.68
C ALA A 838 7.81 44.07 5.04
N ARG A 839 8.97 43.45 5.23
CA ARG A 839 9.08 42.06 5.67
C ARG A 839 8.44 41.82 7.03
N TYR A 840 8.71 42.67 8.01
CA TYR A 840 8.12 42.56 9.35
C TYR A 840 6.61 42.89 9.34
N ALA A 841 6.16 43.82 8.52
CA ALA A 841 4.74 44.12 8.36
C ALA A 841 3.95 42.97 7.70
N ALA A 842 4.55 42.27 6.74
CA ALA A 842 3.93 41.13 6.05
C ALA A 842 4.01 39.81 6.86
N ALA A 843 4.90 39.71 7.84
CA ALA A 843 5.17 38.47 8.56
C ALA A 843 3.95 37.87 9.32
N PRO A 844 3.07 38.66 9.98
CA PRO A 844 1.88 38.10 10.61
C PRO A 844 0.96 37.41 9.60
N ALA A 845 0.77 38.02 8.42
CA ALA A 845 0.00 37.42 7.33
C ALA A 845 0.64 36.13 6.81
N TYR A 846 1.97 36.13 6.67
CA TYR A 846 2.74 34.95 6.25
C TYR A 846 2.56 33.76 7.19
N MET A 847 2.69 33.99 8.50
CA MET A 847 2.55 32.92 9.51
C MET A 847 1.12 32.37 9.56
N SER A 848 0.11 33.25 9.50
CA SER A 848 -1.29 32.85 9.35
C SER A 848 -1.52 32.02 8.09
N PHE A 849 -0.97 32.43 6.95
CA PHE A 849 -1.11 31.70 5.69
C PHE A 849 -0.48 30.32 5.75
N MET A 850 0.74 30.19 6.30
CA MET A 850 1.39 28.89 6.48
C MET A 850 0.58 27.95 7.38
N LEU A 851 0.04 28.45 8.50
CA LEU A 851 -0.81 27.63 9.37
C LEU A 851 -2.12 27.23 8.69
N ALA A 852 -2.72 28.11 7.89
CA ALA A 852 -3.91 27.77 7.11
C ALA A 852 -3.65 26.60 6.16
N ILE A 853 -2.50 26.59 5.47
CA ILE A 853 -2.07 25.48 4.62
C ILE A 853 -1.87 24.21 5.43
N ARG A 854 -1.16 24.30 6.57
CA ARG A 854 -0.88 23.13 7.43
C ARG A 854 -2.17 22.50 7.96
N PHE A 855 -3.08 23.29 8.51
CA PHE A 855 -4.38 22.79 9.01
C PHE A 855 -5.26 22.21 7.91
N LEU A 856 -5.28 22.84 6.72
CA LEU A 856 -6.05 22.32 5.60
C LEU A 856 -5.48 21.00 5.07
N THR A 857 -4.15 20.94 4.92
CA THR A 857 -3.45 19.73 4.47
C THR A 857 -3.72 18.59 5.44
N ASP A 858 -3.60 18.85 6.74
CA ASP A 858 -3.90 17.86 7.77
C ASP A 858 -5.36 17.40 7.71
N HIS A 859 -6.31 18.32 7.56
CA HIS A 859 -7.72 17.98 7.42
C HIS A 859 -8.00 17.09 6.19
N LEU A 860 -7.40 17.41 5.04
CA LEU A 860 -7.53 16.62 3.81
C LEU A 860 -6.87 15.25 3.94
N GLN A 861 -5.87 15.12 4.82
CA GLN A 861 -5.21 13.86 5.16
C GLN A 861 -5.92 13.08 6.27
N GLY A 862 -7.01 13.63 6.84
CA GLY A 862 -7.81 12.96 7.86
C GLY A 862 -7.50 13.37 9.30
N ASP A 863 -6.97 14.57 9.53
CA ASP A 863 -6.70 15.16 10.85
C ASP A 863 -5.69 14.32 11.68
N LEU A 864 -4.55 13.98 11.05
CA LEU A 864 -3.54 13.05 11.59
C LEU A 864 -2.45 13.74 12.42
N TYR A 865 -2.16 15.01 12.12
CA TYR A 865 -1.05 15.77 12.69
C TYR A 865 -1.48 16.65 13.86
N PHE A 866 -2.57 17.42 13.72
CA PHE A 866 -3.08 18.28 14.78
C PHE A 866 -4.22 17.58 15.53
N LYS A 867 -4.12 17.56 16.88
CA LYS A 867 -5.19 17.07 17.74
C LYS A 867 -6.52 17.81 17.46
N ILE A 868 -7.58 17.03 17.27
CA ILE A 868 -8.96 17.52 17.11
C ILE A 868 -9.82 17.05 18.28
N ALA A 869 -10.76 17.88 18.70
CA ALA A 869 -11.83 17.47 19.62
C ALA A 869 -13.01 16.90 18.83
N GLN A 870 -13.28 17.46 17.65
CA GLN A 870 -14.32 17.07 16.74
C GLN A 870 -13.84 17.10 15.28
N ARG A 871 -14.43 16.24 14.45
CA ARG A 871 -14.12 16.20 13.03
C ARG A 871 -14.42 17.56 12.39
N GLY A 872 -13.45 18.10 11.66
CA GLY A 872 -13.56 19.40 11.00
C GLY A 872 -13.00 20.58 11.80
N ASP A 873 -12.46 20.36 13.00
CA ASP A 873 -11.79 21.41 13.77
C ASP A 873 -10.63 22.04 13.00
N ASN A 874 -9.77 21.23 12.36
CA ASN A 874 -8.66 21.77 11.57
C ASN A 874 -9.14 22.49 10.31
N LEU A 875 -10.24 22.09 9.68
CA LEU A 875 -10.84 22.88 8.60
C LEU A 875 -11.30 24.26 9.10
N LEU A 876 -11.83 24.34 10.31
CA LEU A 876 -12.23 25.60 10.93
C LEU A 876 -11.01 26.46 11.29
N ARG A 877 -9.95 25.85 11.83
CA ARG A 877 -8.66 26.51 12.07
C ARG A 877 -8.07 27.05 10.77
N ALA A 878 -8.07 26.26 9.70
CA ALA A 878 -7.57 26.67 8.39
C ALA A 878 -8.31 27.92 7.86
N LYS A 879 -9.64 27.94 7.94
CA LYS A 879 -10.45 29.11 7.55
C LYS A 879 -10.15 30.33 8.43
N SER A 880 -10.06 30.13 9.74
CA SER A 880 -9.79 31.21 10.70
C SER A 880 -8.42 31.84 10.46
N GLN A 881 -7.40 31.02 10.20
CA GLN A 881 -6.05 31.50 9.88
C GLN A 881 -6.00 32.21 8.53
N LEU A 882 -6.74 31.74 7.51
CA LEU A 882 -6.78 32.41 6.21
C LEU A 882 -7.47 33.78 6.30
N GLU A 883 -8.57 33.88 7.06
CA GLU A 883 -9.23 35.16 7.32
C GLU A 883 -8.30 36.13 8.06
N LEU A 884 -7.55 35.64 9.05
CA LEU A 884 -6.57 36.44 9.77
C LEU A 884 -5.43 36.92 8.85
N ALA A 885 -4.98 36.09 7.92
CA ALA A 885 -3.98 36.47 6.92
C ALA A 885 -4.46 37.66 6.06
N HIS A 886 -5.70 37.62 5.58
CA HIS A 886 -6.29 38.73 4.81
C HIS A 886 -6.35 40.03 5.62
N ARG A 887 -6.80 39.96 6.88
CA ARG A 887 -6.88 41.15 7.74
C ARG A 887 -5.53 41.80 7.97
N PHE A 888 -4.47 41.00 8.11
CA PHE A 888 -3.11 41.53 8.20
C PHE A 888 -2.63 42.13 6.87
N LEU A 889 -2.95 41.53 5.73
CA LEU A 889 -2.64 42.12 4.42
C LEU A 889 -3.37 43.44 4.19
N GLU A 890 -4.60 43.59 4.67
CA GLU A 890 -5.36 44.84 4.61
C GLU A 890 -4.75 45.96 5.47
N ALA A 891 -4.11 45.60 6.58
CA ALA A 891 -3.50 46.54 7.54
C ALA A 891 -1.98 46.74 7.35
N GLU A 892 -1.38 46.18 6.30
CA GLU A 892 0.08 46.09 6.13
C GLU A 892 0.80 47.43 6.13
N ASP A 893 0.27 48.43 5.40
CA ASP A 893 0.87 49.76 5.32
C ASP A 893 0.84 50.48 6.68
N ASP A 894 -0.26 50.34 7.42
CA ASP A 894 -0.41 50.90 8.76
C ASP A 894 0.54 50.22 9.75
N MET A 895 0.68 48.89 9.66
CA MET A 895 1.64 48.13 10.45
C MET A 895 3.08 48.57 10.17
N ALA A 896 3.46 48.77 8.91
CA ALA A 896 4.80 49.22 8.54
C ALA A 896 5.15 50.59 9.16
N LEU A 897 4.19 51.53 9.17
CA LEU A 897 4.37 52.85 9.80
C LEU A 897 4.54 52.74 11.33
N MET A 898 3.79 51.85 11.97
CA MET A 898 3.91 51.60 13.42
C MET A 898 5.24 50.96 13.78
N ILE A 899 5.74 50.03 12.95
CA ILE A 899 7.07 49.41 13.10
C ILE A 899 8.17 50.47 12.96
N GLU A 900 8.08 51.35 11.95
CA GLU A 900 9.04 52.45 11.77
C GLU A 900 9.08 53.37 12.99
N LYS A 901 7.91 53.74 13.53
CA LYS A 901 7.79 54.54 14.74
C LYS A 901 8.38 53.83 15.96
N ALA A 902 8.14 52.53 16.14
CA ALA A 902 8.71 51.75 17.23
C ALA A 902 10.24 51.70 17.16
N CYS A 903 10.79 51.47 15.95
CA CYS A 903 12.24 51.44 15.70
C CYS A 903 12.94 52.78 15.96
N THR A 904 12.23 53.90 15.82
CA THR A 904 12.78 55.26 16.03
C THR A 904 12.58 55.78 17.46
N SER A 905 11.58 55.28 18.17
CA SER A 905 11.25 55.67 19.56
C SER A 905 12.10 54.95 20.61
N GLY A 906 12.70 53.81 20.27
CA GLY A 906 13.48 52.94 21.16
C GLY A 906 14.93 53.37 21.45
N GLY A 907 15.36 54.56 21.02
CA GLY A 907 16.70 55.07 21.31
C GLY A 907 16.86 55.52 22.77
N LYS A 908 17.27 54.60 23.65
CA LYS A 908 17.99 54.93 24.90
C LYS A 908 19.40 54.38 24.86
#